data_AF-A0A0S8EQH5-F1
#
_entry.id   AF-A0A0S8EQH5-F1
#
_cell.length_a   1.000
_cell.length_b   1.000
_cell.length_c   1.000
_cell.angle_alpha   90.00
_cell.angle_beta   90.00
_cell.angle_gamma   90.00
#
_symmetry.space_group_name_H-M   'P 1'
#
loop_
_entity.id
_entity.type
_entity.pdbx_description
1 polymer ?
#
loop_
_entity_poly.entity_id
_entity_poly.type
_entity_poly.pdbx_seq_one_letter_code
_entity_poly.pdbx_strand_id
1 'polypeptide(L)'
;MDRGQWLRRAARAAPSAMAVLLATQAAPLLAASAEAAGSHPTDAARSHVEEVTAGRHQYTVVQAGTMDGRNCRLPMGCGINREGAFVQTWESNRSVRMENVGETDVVGPWLSNGRNNFRTVEEIVSAAVSPGMIDAEKAFALWFQEIQHRHHSPGDNNELGDPVKVFNVYGYNTCGNDSISLATLWRAAGLKAAPARALGHCISQAFYDGRWHFFDGDMHSVYLLRDNETVAGEQDIVRDHDLIKRTHSKGILFPDTWWAGPGMCAMYFYEGEVAGGRGGKGDTTMNMVLRPGEAIIWRWGQCDPVKYHGALHTMPTYPQAIYNGLWEYRPDFSKDTWRQGAAGAKNVASGPDGLKAEGGKKGVIVWRMRSPYVFVGGRIEAQGADARFSVSADGKAWQPVKDSLDKFFPTVGPARYEYHLKCELEGAARLCRLAIASDVQMAPLAMPEMAVGENAFTYSDRSPGDRKVRITHEWVERSASKPPAAPAAPVYPPDGGEADGTDIVFQWAAAQDPDGDAIGDYHFELSRRPDMKYPLSMSFYKLISRTGDAVKEKDPGTGKEKVAVKPQYTLLQPGLLSPDQRYYWHVRAMDDQSVWGPWSATWSFTPRGPACPVDVTADFDPAKRVGVLRWKANPAGRPPARYRVYGSDERGFTIADERYQSTVGITKAEMAAWNPWFPANFIAETTATELAVLGCGVDAPAANKTYYRVVAVDDRGKRSGPSDYATAPRPVIYTRLVTAAKVGAEYRCRIGANRSLGDLTARMRGANQVSGYFDIEKATFTLDKGPAWLRIDPATGVLSGTPGAAGKTAVAVTVTLTREVRTLDEKALAWGNEKVLSTTVERVGTATQEFVIDVQ
;
A
#
# COMPACT_ATOMS: atom_id res chain seq x y z
N MET A 1 18.02 -20.21 39.34
CA MET A 1 18.87 -21.40 39.51
C MET A 1 18.87 -22.09 38.16
N ASP A 2 19.73 -21.66 37.24
CA ASP A 2 21.18 -21.87 37.17
C ASP A 2 21.52 -23.11 36.32
N ARG A 3 22.24 -22.86 35.23
CA ARG A 3 22.94 -23.83 34.36
C ARG A 3 24.08 -23.11 33.66
N GLY A 4 25.25 -23.06 34.31
CA GLY A 4 26.48 -22.57 33.71
C GLY A 4 27.23 -23.64 32.88
N GLN A 5 28.14 -23.12 32.04
CA GLN A 5 29.37 -23.76 31.48
C GLN A 5 29.25 -25.01 30.59
N TRP A 6 29.77 -24.91 29.36
CA TRP A 6 30.79 -25.72 28.62
C TRP A 6 31.03 -24.88 27.33
N LEU A 7 32.22 -24.53 26.81
CA LEU A 7 33.64 -24.83 27.08
C LEU A 7 34.58 -23.64 26.73
N ARG A 8 35.86 -23.74 27.11
CA ARG A 8 37.02 -23.09 26.46
C ARG A 8 38.26 -23.98 26.62
N ARG A 9 39.06 -24.16 25.56
CA ARG A 9 40.52 -24.49 25.48
C ARG A 9 40.83 -24.91 24.02
N ALA A 10 42.02 -24.73 23.43
CA ALA A 10 43.33 -24.28 23.95
C ALA A 10 44.11 -23.43 22.91
N ALA A 11 45.32 -22.96 23.27
CA ALA A 11 46.21 -22.17 22.40
C ALA A 11 47.71 -22.55 22.61
N ARG A 12 48.56 -22.36 21.57
CA ARG A 12 50.05 -22.18 21.52
C ARG A 12 50.51 -22.30 20.04
N ALA A 13 51.09 -21.28 19.39
CA ALA A 13 52.49 -20.77 19.40
C ALA A 13 53.49 -21.64 18.58
N ALA A 14 53.83 -21.31 17.31
CA ALA A 14 54.93 -20.41 16.79
C ALA A 14 56.23 -21.20 16.42
N PRO A 15 57.24 -20.73 15.63
CA PRO A 15 57.45 -19.41 14.98
C PRO A 15 58.06 -19.36 13.52
N SER A 16 58.23 -18.14 12.97
CA SER A 16 59.29 -17.61 12.05
C SER A 16 59.57 -18.11 10.60
N ALA A 17 59.44 -17.20 9.61
CA ALA A 17 60.53 -16.74 8.70
C ALA A 17 60.10 -15.52 7.83
N MET A 18 61.01 -14.57 7.55
CA MET A 18 60.79 -13.39 6.68
C MET A 18 61.32 -13.59 5.25
N ALA A 19 60.61 -13.04 4.25
CA ALA A 19 61.19 -12.55 3.00
C ALA A 19 60.31 -11.42 2.42
N VAL A 20 60.95 -10.41 1.79
CA VAL A 20 60.33 -9.15 1.36
C VAL A 20 60.04 -9.15 -0.14
N LEU A 21 58.84 -8.69 -0.54
CA LEU A 21 58.65 -8.08 -1.86
C LEU A 21 57.57 -6.99 -1.80
N LEU A 22 57.95 -5.77 -2.20
CA LEU A 22 57.04 -4.62 -2.27
C LEU A 22 56.23 -4.67 -3.57
N ALA A 23 54.91 -4.80 -3.45
CA ALA A 23 53.97 -4.52 -4.52
C ALA A 23 52.80 -3.70 -3.96
N THR A 24 52.45 -2.60 -4.63
CA THR A 24 51.40 -1.68 -4.22
C THR A 24 50.01 -2.31 -4.38
N GLN A 25 49.50 -2.94 -3.32
CA GLN A 25 48.10 -3.38 -3.26
C GLN A 25 47.22 -2.31 -2.63
N ALA A 26 46.29 -1.77 -3.42
CA ALA A 26 45.06 -1.24 -2.88
C ALA A 26 44.24 -2.43 -2.35
N ALA A 27 44.20 -2.64 -1.04
CA ALA A 27 43.35 -3.66 -0.45
C ALA A 27 41.87 -3.30 -0.68
N PRO A 28 41.02 -4.23 -1.15
CA PRO A 28 39.60 -3.96 -1.29
C PRO A 28 38.99 -3.77 0.10
N LEU A 29 38.30 -2.64 0.31
CA LEU A 29 37.53 -2.35 1.52
C LEU A 29 36.16 -3.05 1.47
N LEU A 30 36.18 -4.37 1.26
CA LEU A 30 35.01 -5.24 1.30
C LEU A 30 34.81 -5.80 2.71
N ALA A 31 33.85 -5.20 3.42
CA ALA A 31 33.30 -5.69 4.67
C ALA A 31 31.90 -5.06 4.88
N ALA A 32 30.96 -5.38 4.00
CA ALA A 32 29.52 -5.26 4.23
C ALA A 32 28.91 -6.66 4.10
N SER A 33 27.90 -6.99 4.90
CA SER A 33 27.55 -8.37 5.29
C SER A 33 26.88 -9.24 4.20
N ALA A 34 26.98 -8.87 2.93
CA ALA A 34 26.43 -9.63 1.79
C ALA A 34 27.30 -10.83 1.34
N GLU A 35 28.60 -10.87 1.66
CA GLU A 35 29.52 -11.88 1.11
C GLU A 35 29.52 -13.24 1.84
N ALA A 36 28.96 -13.35 3.05
CA ALA A 36 29.16 -14.51 3.93
C ALA A 36 28.09 -15.62 3.84
N ALA A 37 26.97 -15.39 3.16
CA ALA A 37 25.83 -16.32 3.13
C ALA A 37 25.24 -16.50 1.73
N GLY A 38 25.93 -17.28 0.89
CA GLY A 38 25.38 -17.75 -0.39
C GLY A 38 26.24 -17.52 -1.63
N SER A 39 27.57 -17.53 -1.52
CA SER A 39 28.43 -17.61 -2.70
C SER A 39 28.19 -18.90 -3.48
N HIS A 40 28.15 -18.80 -4.81
CA HIS A 40 27.91 -19.92 -5.73
C HIS A 40 29.15 -20.16 -6.60
N PRO A 41 29.47 -21.41 -7.02
CA PRO A 41 30.63 -21.67 -7.87
C PRO A 41 30.66 -20.95 -9.22
N THR A 42 29.52 -20.40 -9.67
CA THR A 42 29.43 -19.58 -10.90
C THR A 42 29.58 -18.08 -10.67
N ASP A 43 29.77 -17.64 -9.42
CA ASP A 43 29.91 -16.21 -9.09
C ASP A 43 31.21 -15.63 -9.67
N ALA A 44 31.06 -14.69 -10.60
CA ALA A 44 32.18 -13.95 -11.18
C ALA A 44 32.12 -12.48 -10.75
N ALA A 45 33.07 -12.05 -9.91
CA ALA A 45 33.23 -10.65 -9.57
C ALA A 45 33.64 -9.82 -10.80
N ARG A 46 33.02 -8.65 -10.96
CA ARG A 46 33.22 -7.72 -12.06
C ARG A 46 33.34 -6.29 -11.58
N SER A 47 34.00 -5.46 -12.39
CA SER A 47 34.03 -4.02 -12.20
C SER A 47 34.11 -3.29 -13.54
N HIS A 48 33.55 -2.08 -13.58
CA HIS A 48 33.65 -1.12 -14.68
C HIS A 48 34.08 0.22 -14.11
N VAL A 49 34.97 0.92 -14.80
CA VAL A 49 35.44 2.26 -14.40
C VAL A 49 35.20 3.24 -15.55
N GLU A 50 34.43 4.28 -15.27
CA GLU A 50 34.15 5.37 -16.18
C GLU A 50 34.85 6.65 -15.70
N GLU A 51 35.59 7.32 -16.59
CA GLU A 51 36.23 8.62 -16.32
C GLU A 51 35.45 9.72 -17.03
N VAL A 52 34.92 10.68 -16.27
CA VAL A 52 33.96 11.69 -16.74
C VAL A 52 34.55 13.09 -16.61
N THR A 53 34.56 13.83 -17.72
CA THR A 53 35.04 15.23 -17.81
C THR A 53 33.98 16.20 -18.33
N ALA A 54 32.81 15.72 -18.75
CA ALA A 54 31.71 16.52 -19.27
C ALA A 54 30.54 16.59 -18.28
N GLY A 55 29.84 17.74 -18.22
CA GLY A 55 28.70 17.96 -17.33
C GLY A 55 27.45 17.11 -17.64
N ARG A 56 27.46 16.38 -18.76
CA ARG A 56 26.56 15.28 -19.08
C ARG A 56 27.36 14.22 -19.81
N HIS A 57 27.30 12.97 -19.35
CA HIS A 57 28.05 11.85 -19.94
C HIS A 57 27.20 10.59 -19.94
N GLN A 58 27.28 9.79 -21.00
CA GLN A 58 26.48 8.57 -21.17
C GLN A 58 27.39 7.40 -21.53
N TYR A 59 27.16 6.26 -20.89
CA TYR A 59 27.91 5.02 -21.07
C TYR A 59 27.02 3.83 -20.73
N THR A 60 27.44 2.63 -21.14
CA THR A 60 26.70 1.38 -20.89
C THR A 60 27.59 0.40 -20.14
N VAL A 61 27.01 -0.29 -19.15
CA VAL A 61 27.64 -1.43 -18.48
C VAL A 61 26.82 -2.67 -18.81
N VAL A 62 27.47 -3.75 -19.25
CA VAL A 62 26.81 -5.03 -19.52
C VAL A 62 27.00 -5.93 -18.31
N GLN A 63 25.89 -6.34 -17.69
CA GLN A 63 25.90 -7.40 -16.69
C GLN A 63 25.56 -8.72 -17.39
N ALA A 64 26.53 -9.64 -17.46
CA ALA A 64 26.27 -10.99 -17.94
C ALA A 64 25.69 -11.89 -16.82
N GLY A 65 25.50 -13.16 -17.15
CA GLY A 65 24.79 -14.11 -16.30
C GLY A 65 23.30 -14.14 -16.59
N THR A 66 22.53 -14.76 -15.70
CA THR A 66 21.07 -14.94 -15.84
C THR A 66 20.28 -14.47 -14.61
N MET A 67 20.97 -14.08 -13.54
CA MET A 67 20.37 -13.58 -12.30
C MET A 67 20.81 -12.14 -12.03
N ASP A 68 19.95 -11.36 -11.37
CA ASP A 68 20.24 -10.03 -10.81
C ASP A 68 19.36 -9.75 -9.58
N GLY A 69 19.55 -8.61 -8.92
CA GLY A 69 18.76 -8.25 -7.73
C GLY A 69 17.27 -7.97 -8.01
N ARG A 70 16.90 -7.63 -9.24
CA ARG A 70 15.54 -7.28 -9.65
C ARG A 70 14.76 -8.51 -10.12
N ASN A 71 15.39 -9.46 -10.82
CA ASN A 71 14.76 -10.73 -11.18
C ASN A 71 14.74 -11.74 -10.03
N CYS A 72 15.57 -11.56 -8.99
CA CYS A 72 15.49 -12.31 -7.73
C CYS A 72 14.63 -11.62 -6.63
N ARG A 73 13.79 -10.62 -6.99
CA ARG A 73 12.99 -9.80 -6.06
C ARG A 73 11.49 -9.88 -6.37
N LEU A 74 10.69 -10.20 -5.35
CA LEU A 74 9.23 -10.10 -5.40
C LEU A 74 8.80 -8.63 -5.51
N PRO A 75 7.61 -8.34 -6.10
CA PRO A 75 7.01 -7.01 -6.08
C PRO A 75 6.86 -6.42 -4.66
N MET A 76 6.83 -5.09 -4.56
CA MET A 76 6.61 -4.38 -3.29
C MET A 76 5.22 -4.69 -2.74
N GLY A 77 5.19 -5.24 -1.52
CA GLY A 77 4.01 -5.44 -0.71
C GLY A 77 3.70 -4.24 0.17
N CYS A 78 2.50 -4.27 0.75
CA CYS A 78 2.01 -3.22 1.64
C CYS A 78 2.82 -3.12 2.96
N GLY A 79 3.50 -4.19 3.39
CA GLY A 79 4.18 -4.24 4.69
C GLY A 79 3.26 -4.41 5.90
N ILE A 80 1.93 -4.34 5.74
CA ILE A 80 0.96 -4.64 6.79
C ILE A 80 0.86 -6.16 7.02
N ASN A 81 0.39 -6.58 8.20
CA ASN A 81 0.13 -7.99 8.56
C ASN A 81 1.33 -8.95 8.46
N ARG A 82 2.57 -8.43 8.48
CA ARG A 82 3.85 -9.20 8.44
C ARG A 82 4.14 -9.91 7.12
N GLU A 83 3.57 -9.45 6.01
CA GLU A 83 3.73 -10.10 4.70
C GLU A 83 5.03 -9.76 3.98
N GLY A 84 5.78 -8.79 4.51
CA GLY A 84 7.01 -8.29 3.91
C GLY A 84 6.83 -6.92 3.26
N ALA A 85 7.92 -6.14 3.25
CA ALA A 85 8.11 -5.07 2.28
C ALA A 85 8.30 -5.68 0.88
N PHE A 86 9.32 -6.52 0.74
CA PHE A 86 9.50 -7.45 -0.38
C PHE A 86 10.37 -8.62 0.12
N VAL A 87 10.45 -9.67 -0.69
CA VAL A 87 11.46 -10.73 -0.52
C VAL A 87 12.41 -10.63 -1.69
N GLN A 88 13.72 -10.63 -1.40
CA GLN A 88 14.77 -10.67 -2.40
C GLN A 88 15.72 -11.81 -2.03
N THR A 89 15.83 -12.82 -2.87
CA THR A 89 16.61 -14.05 -2.58
C THR A 89 18.08 -13.90 -2.91
N TRP A 90 18.42 -12.97 -3.82
CA TRP A 90 19.80 -12.68 -4.21
C TRP A 90 19.97 -11.24 -4.71
N GLU A 91 21.21 -10.77 -4.75
CA GLU A 91 21.60 -9.46 -5.27
C GLU A 91 22.95 -9.57 -6.00
N SER A 92 23.04 -8.95 -7.18
CA SER A 92 24.23 -8.89 -8.03
C SER A 92 25.10 -7.68 -7.71
N ASN A 93 24.47 -6.51 -7.57
CA ASN A 93 25.13 -5.24 -7.33
C ASN A 93 25.90 -5.31 -5.99
N ARG A 94 27.10 -4.73 -5.92
CA ARG A 94 27.88 -4.63 -4.67
C ARG A 94 28.05 -3.17 -4.30
N SER A 95 28.64 -2.39 -5.20
CA SER A 95 28.77 -0.95 -5.02
C SER A 95 28.73 -0.19 -6.34
N VAL A 96 28.29 1.06 -6.26
CA VAL A 96 28.58 2.09 -7.27
C VAL A 96 29.18 3.28 -6.55
N ARG A 97 30.45 3.58 -6.82
CA ARG A 97 31.20 4.71 -6.25
C ARG A 97 31.29 5.82 -7.28
N MET A 98 30.80 7.01 -6.97
CA MET A 98 30.99 8.22 -7.74
C MET A 98 31.89 9.17 -6.94
N GLU A 99 33.12 9.39 -7.42
CA GLU A 99 34.15 10.16 -6.73
C GLU A 99 34.68 11.35 -7.55
N ASN A 100 34.92 12.48 -6.90
CA ASN A 100 35.59 13.62 -7.50
C ASN A 100 37.11 13.45 -7.40
N VAL A 101 37.75 13.25 -8.55
CA VAL A 101 39.20 13.04 -8.71
C VAL A 101 39.89 14.24 -9.39
N GLY A 102 39.17 15.36 -9.49
CA GLY A 102 39.66 16.65 -9.97
C GLY A 102 40.16 17.56 -8.85
N GLU A 103 40.24 18.85 -9.14
CA GLU A 103 40.72 19.89 -8.22
C GLU A 103 39.68 20.99 -7.96
N THR A 104 38.47 20.81 -8.49
CA THR A 104 37.31 21.72 -8.41
C THR A 104 36.11 21.00 -7.79
N ASP A 105 35.20 21.75 -7.16
CA ASP A 105 33.95 21.18 -6.61
C ASP A 105 33.01 20.69 -7.73
N VAL A 106 32.45 19.50 -7.54
CA VAL A 106 31.44 18.92 -8.44
C VAL A 106 30.05 19.16 -7.83
N VAL A 107 29.25 20.02 -8.47
CA VAL A 107 28.00 20.58 -7.93
C VAL A 107 26.77 19.88 -8.51
N GLY A 108 25.97 19.28 -7.65
CA GLY A 108 24.78 18.50 -8.03
C GLY A 108 25.03 17.28 -8.91
N PRO A 109 26.12 16.49 -8.72
CA PRO A 109 26.34 15.29 -9.52
C PRO A 109 25.25 14.26 -9.26
N TRP A 110 24.81 13.58 -10.31
CA TRP A 110 23.87 12.47 -10.23
C TRP A 110 24.19 11.40 -11.27
N LEU A 111 23.93 10.15 -10.89
CA LEU A 111 24.01 9.00 -11.77
C LEU A 111 22.61 8.40 -11.95
N SER A 112 22.07 8.55 -13.16
CA SER A 112 20.77 8.00 -13.53
C SER A 112 20.92 6.67 -14.27
N ASN A 113 20.12 5.67 -13.90
CA ASN A 113 19.86 4.45 -14.72
C ASN A 113 18.52 4.53 -15.47
N GLY A 114 17.94 5.74 -15.57
CA GLY A 114 16.61 6.01 -16.13
C GLY A 114 15.43 5.66 -15.21
N ARG A 115 15.65 4.90 -14.13
CA ARG A 115 14.60 4.41 -13.20
C ARG A 115 14.63 5.10 -11.83
N ASN A 116 15.73 5.78 -11.49
CA ASN A 116 15.98 6.38 -10.18
C ASN A 116 15.93 7.93 -10.16
N ASN A 117 15.18 8.55 -11.08
CA ASN A 117 15.10 10.01 -11.17
C ASN A 117 14.13 10.59 -10.14
N PHE A 118 14.56 10.63 -8.88
CA PHE A 118 13.75 11.03 -7.74
C PHE A 118 14.39 12.16 -6.92
N ARG A 119 15.20 13.05 -7.54
CA ARG A 119 15.97 14.04 -6.78
C ARG A 119 15.14 15.20 -6.24
N THR A 120 13.99 15.48 -6.85
CA THR A 120 13.04 16.54 -6.47
C THR A 120 11.62 16.02 -6.68
N VAL A 121 10.62 16.75 -6.16
CA VAL A 121 9.21 16.42 -6.38
C VAL A 121 8.84 16.42 -7.87
N GLU A 122 9.38 17.36 -8.64
CA GLU A 122 9.14 17.47 -10.09
C GLU A 122 9.69 16.26 -10.86
N GLU A 123 10.83 15.71 -10.45
CA GLU A 123 11.39 14.49 -11.05
C GLU A 123 10.56 13.26 -10.70
N ILE A 124 10.14 13.12 -9.43
CA ILE A 124 9.23 12.03 -9.00
C ILE A 124 7.91 12.09 -9.77
N VAL A 125 7.35 13.29 -9.99
CA VAL A 125 6.15 13.47 -10.81
C VAL A 125 6.40 13.11 -12.26
N SER A 126 7.52 13.56 -12.85
CA SER A 126 7.87 13.30 -14.25
C SER A 126 8.20 11.84 -14.56
N ALA A 127 8.58 11.04 -13.57
CA ALA A 127 8.76 9.60 -13.71
C ALA A 127 7.42 8.86 -13.94
N ALA A 128 6.34 9.29 -13.27
CA ALA A 128 5.00 8.71 -13.43
C ALA A 128 4.17 9.38 -14.53
N VAL A 129 4.26 10.70 -14.68
CA VAL A 129 3.37 11.52 -15.51
C VAL A 129 4.03 11.87 -16.85
N SER A 130 3.31 11.62 -17.93
CA SER A 130 3.73 11.91 -19.31
C SER A 130 2.89 13.04 -19.91
N PRO A 131 3.43 13.85 -20.85
CA PRO A 131 2.65 14.86 -21.55
C PRO A 131 1.40 14.25 -22.21
N GLY A 132 0.27 14.95 -22.13
CA GLY A 132 -1.02 14.48 -22.67
C GLY A 132 -1.86 13.62 -21.71
N MET A 133 -1.32 13.21 -20.55
CA MET A 133 -2.14 12.49 -19.56
C MET A 133 -3.27 13.36 -18.98
N ILE A 134 -4.47 12.80 -18.90
CA ILE A 134 -5.60 13.41 -18.19
C ILE A 134 -5.43 13.28 -16.67
N ASP A 135 -6.17 14.08 -15.90
CA ASP A 135 -6.00 14.17 -14.45
C ASP A 135 -6.25 12.84 -13.72
N ALA A 136 -7.19 12.02 -14.19
CA ALA A 136 -7.41 10.65 -13.69
C ALA A 136 -6.17 9.75 -13.87
N GLU A 137 -5.51 9.81 -15.04
CA GLU A 137 -4.32 9.02 -15.35
C GLU A 137 -3.11 9.48 -14.53
N LYS A 138 -2.96 10.79 -14.31
CA LYS A 138 -1.93 11.36 -13.41
C LYS A 138 -2.12 10.84 -11.98
N ALA A 139 -3.35 10.92 -11.47
CA ALA A 139 -3.66 10.52 -10.10
C ALA A 139 -3.32 9.04 -9.85
N PHE A 140 -3.76 8.17 -10.76
CA PHE A 140 -3.51 6.73 -10.70
C PHE A 140 -2.03 6.38 -10.89
N ALA A 141 -1.35 6.97 -11.88
CA ALA A 141 0.07 6.68 -12.15
C ALA A 141 0.97 7.09 -10.97
N LEU A 142 0.69 8.22 -10.31
CA LEU A 142 1.45 8.66 -9.13
C LEU A 142 1.22 7.75 -7.93
N TRP A 143 -0.04 7.36 -7.67
CA TRP A 143 -0.35 6.36 -6.64
C TRP A 143 0.35 5.02 -6.93
N PHE A 144 0.26 4.51 -8.16
CA PHE A 144 0.85 3.22 -8.53
C PHE A 144 2.39 3.23 -8.49
N GLN A 145 3.02 4.39 -8.75
CA GLN A 145 4.46 4.57 -8.52
C GLN A 145 4.80 4.56 -7.03
N GLU A 146 4.05 5.30 -6.20
CA GLU A 146 4.35 5.40 -4.76
C GLU A 146 4.28 4.03 -4.08
N ILE A 147 3.20 3.26 -4.29
CA ILE A 147 3.05 1.92 -3.68
C ILE A 147 4.13 0.91 -4.09
N GLN A 148 4.86 1.15 -5.20
CA GLN A 148 5.96 0.30 -5.63
C GLN A 148 7.31 0.65 -4.99
N HIS A 149 7.44 1.83 -4.39
CA HIS A 149 8.71 2.33 -3.82
C HIS A 149 8.73 2.36 -2.28
N ARG A 150 7.59 2.14 -1.63
CA ARG A 150 7.44 2.19 -0.17
C ARG A 150 6.56 1.07 0.39
N HIS A 151 6.76 0.79 1.68
CA HIS A 151 5.93 -0.09 2.48
C HIS A 151 5.57 0.55 3.84
N HIS A 152 4.57 0.00 4.53
CA HIS A 152 4.18 0.45 5.86
C HIS A 152 5.23 0.10 6.92
N SER A 153 5.81 1.11 7.58
CA SER A 153 6.66 0.95 8.76
C SER A 153 6.79 2.26 9.57
N PRO A 154 6.80 2.22 10.91
CA PRO A 154 6.97 3.41 11.75
C PRO A 154 8.40 3.99 11.69
N GLY A 155 8.53 5.28 12.02
CA GLY A 155 9.80 6.01 12.15
C GLY A 155 9.55 7.48 12.53
N ASP A 156 10.46 8.39 12.16
CA ASP A 156 10.34 9.81 12.50
C ASP A 156 9.43 10.59 11.52
N ASN A 157 8.25 11.00 11.99
CA ASN A 157 7.28 11.77 11.21
C ASN A 157 7.82 13.13 10.69
N ASN A 158 8.90 13.68 11.26
CA ASN A 158 9.54 14.89 10.72
C ASN A 158 10.27 14.64 9.38
N GLU A 159 10.58 13.38 9.09
CA GLU A 159 11.36 12.94 7.95
C GLU A 159 10.52 12.14 6.94
N LEU A 160 9.58 11.33 7.43
CA LEU A 160 8.81 10.39 6.60
C LEU A 160 7.67 11.01 5.78
N GLY A 161 7.25 12.26 6.07
CA GLY A 161 6.23 12.99 5.31
C GLY A 161 6.75 13.73 4.07
N ASP A 162 8.00 13.48 3.67
CA ASP A 162 8.66 14.12 2.53
C ASP A 162 8.89 13.08 1.41
N PRO A 163 8.28 13.21 0.22
CA PRO A 163 8.37 12.19 -0.82
C PRO A 163 9.80 11.99 -1.34
N VAL A 164 10.66 13.03 -1.37
CA VAL A 164 12.05 12.88 -1.82
C VAL A 164 12.84 12.03 -0.82
N LYS A 165 12.61 12.22 0.48
CA LYS A 165 13.23 11.39 1.52
C LYS A 165 12.67 9.96 1.55
N VAL A 166 11.35 9.80 1.37
CA VAL A 166 10.73 8.46 1.31
C VAL A 166 11.32 7.64 0.15
N PHE A 167 11.38 8.21 -1.06
CA PHE A 167 11.92 7.51 -2.23
C PHE A 167 13.43 7.20 -2.12
N ASN A 168 14.25 8.11 -1.59
CA ASN A 168 15.72 7.97 -1.64
C ASN A 168 16.37 7.44 -0.35
N VAL A 169 15.80 7.74 0.82
CA VAL A 169 16.47 7.55 2.13
C VAL A 169 15.81 6.43 2.94
N TYR A 170 14.48 6.42 3.02
CA TYR A 170 13.75 5.53 3.93
C TYR A 170 13.17 4.27 3.25
N GLY A 171 12.45 4.41 2.13
CA GLY A 171 11.76 3.28 1.48
C GLY A 171 10.55 2.76 2.27
N TYR A 172 10.11 3.51 3.29
CA TYR A 172 8.94 3.23 4.11
C TYR A 172 8.35 4.52 4.70
N ASN A 173 7.09 4.47 5.07
CA ASN A 173 6.40 5.47 5.88
C ASN A 173 5.16 4.84 6.56
N THR A 174 4.32 5.64 7.21
CA THR A 174 3.03 5.23 7.77
C THR A 174 1.89 5.99 7.09
N CYS A 175 0.65 5.50 7.16
CA CYS A 175 -0.53 6.11 6.52
C CYS A 175 -0.63 7.64 6.62
N GLY A 176 -0.35 8.23 7.79
CA GLY A 176 -0.35 9.68 7.96
C GLY A 176 0.65 10.38 7.02
N ASN A 177 1.87 9.85 6.95
CA ASN A 177 2.97 10.37 6.14
C ASN A 177 2.81 10.04 4.65
N ASP A 178 2.35 8.83 4.31
CA ASP A 178 1.94 8.41 2.96
C ASP A 178 0.90 9.36 2.37
N SER A 179 -0.16 9.65 3.14
CA SER A 179 -1.21 10.58 2.70
C SER A 179 -0.66 12.00 2.43
N ILE A 180 0.37 12.42 3.17
CA ILE A 180 1.06 13.71 2.95
C ILE A 180 1.91 13.65 1.67
N SER A 181 2.70 12.59 1.48
CA SER A 181 3.58 12.39 0.32
C SER A 181 2.79 12.33 -0.98
N LEU A 182 1.81 11.45 -1.09
CA LEU A 182 0.96 11.28 -2.28
C LEU A 182 0.20 12.57 -2.64
N ALA A 183 -0.35 13.26 -1.64
CA ALA A 183 -1.01 14.55 -1.85
C ALA A 183 -0.04 15.67 -2.31
N THR A 184 1.24 15.59 -1.93
CA THR A 184 2.28 16.51 -2.41
C THR A 184 2.58 16.26 -3.88
N LEU A 185 2.73 15.00 -4.29
CA LEU A 185 2.96 14.61 -5.68
C LEU A 185 1.79 15.03 -6.58
N TRP A 186 0.55 14.76 -6.17
CA TRP A 186 -0.64 15.19 -6.91
C TRP A 186 -0.72 16.71 -7.06
N ARG A 187 -0.42 17.48 -6.00
CA ARG A 187 -0.43 18.95 -6.06
C ARG A 187 0.65 19.51 -6.98
N ALA A 188 1.83 18.89 -7.02
CA ALA A 188 2.87 19.22 -7.99
C ALA A 188 2.48 18.85 -9.44
N ALA A 189 1.65 17.81 -9.62
CA ALA A 189 1.05 17.45 -10.92
C ALA A 189 -0.19 18.31 -11.32
N GLY A 190 -0.55 19.31 -10.50
CA GLY A 190 -1.65 20.25 -10.77
C GLY A 190 -3.03 19.85 -10.22
N LEU A 191 -3.14 18.72 -9.53
CA LEU A 191 -4.38 18.22 -8.94
C LEU A 191 -4.66 18.88 -7.58
N LYS A 192 -5.94 18.96 -7.18
CA LYS A 192 -6.29 19.28 -5.78
C LYS A 192 -6.26 18.00 -4.95
N ALA A 193 -5.79 18.09 -3.70
CA ALA A 193 -5.73 16.96 -2.78
C ALA A 193 -6.35 17.30 -1.41
N ALA A 194 -7.20 16.41 -0.91
CA ALA A 194 -7.90 16.53 0.37
C ALA A 194 -7.76 15.23 1.19
N PRO A 195 -7.92 15.25 2.53
CA PRO A 195 -7.96 14.03 3.33
C PRO A 195 -9.20 13.18 3.05
N ALA A 196 -9.14 11.88 3.37
CA ALA A 196 -10.31 11.10 3.74
C ALA A 196 -10.40 10.96 5.27
N ARG A 197 -11.60 10.74 5.78
CA ARG A 197 -12.03 10.61 7.17
C ARG A 197 -12.27 9.13 7.48
N ALA A 198 -11.20 8.40 7.76
CA ALA A 198 -11.24 7.02 8.22
C ALA A 198 -10.80 6.93 9.68
N LEU A 199 -11.31 5.97 10.46
CA LEU A 199 -10.83 5.76 11.84
C LEU A 199 -9.62 4.82 11.88
N GLY A 200 -8.56 5.23 12.57
CA GLY A 200 -7.30 4.49 12.71
C GLY A 200 -6.41 4.56 11.47
N HIS A 201 -6.83 5.28 10.43
CA HIS A 201 -6.19 5.29 9.12
C HIS A 201 -6.21 6.68 8.48
N CYS A 202 -5.21 7.00 7.67
CA CYS A 202 -5.05 8.30 7.00
C CYS A 202 -4.89 8.08 5.50
N ILE A 203 -5.79 8.64 4.70
CA ILE A 203 -5.76 8.54 3.24
C ILE A 203 -5.90 9.95 2.62
N SER A 204 -5.57 10.06 1.34
CA SER A 204 -5.76 11.24 0.50
C SER A 204 -6.68 10.96 -0.68
N GLN A 205 -7.40 12.00 -1.09
CA GLN A 205 -8.29 12.01 -2.24
C GLN A 205 -7.79 13.05 -3.26
N ALA A 206 -7.86 12.73 -4.54
CA ALA A 206 -7.59 13.65 -5.65
C ALA A 206 -8.91 14.19 -6.23
N PHE A 207 -8.94 15.45 -6.67
CA PHE A 207 -10.10 16.01 -7.38
C PHE A 207 -9.83 16.08 -8.89
N TYR A 208 -10.69 15.44 -9.67
CA TYR A 208 -10.75 15.54 -11.13
C TYR A 208 -12.18 15.24 -11.61
N ASP A 209 -12.49 15.52 -12.88
CA ASP A 209 -13.80 15.26 -13.51
C ASP A 209 -15.03 15.71 -12.67
N GLY A 210 -14.86 16.79 -11.91
CA GLY A 210 -15.91 17.41 -11.08
C GLY A 210 -16.15 16.76 -9.71
N ARG A 211 -15.39 15.73 -9.31
CA ARG A 211 -15.59 14.99 -8.05
C ARG A 211 -14.28 14.60 -7.35
N TRP A 212 -14.40 14.05 -6.14
CA TRP A 212 -13.29 13.48 -5.39
C TRP A 212 -13.14 11.98 -5.64
N HIS A 213 -11.90 11.51 -5.66
CA HIS A 213 -11.49 10.13 -5.94
C HIS A 213 -10.48 9.66 -4.90
N PHE A 214 -10.72 8.49 -4.31
CA PHE A 214 -9.98 7.94 -3.17
C PHE A 214 -8.87 6.99 -3.63
N PHE A 215 -7.64 7.20 -3.16
CA PHE A 215 -6.51 6.28 -3.40
C PHE A 215 -5.76 6.03 -2.09
N ASP A 216 -5.73 4.77 -1.64
CA ASP A 216 -5.03 4.36 -0.43
C ASP A 216 -3.59 3.95 -0.79
N GLY A 217 -2.65 4.89 -0.63
CA GLY A 217 -1.22 4.64 -0.83
C GLY A 217 -0.68 3.63 0.18
N ASP A 218 -1.11 3.73 1.43
CA ASP A 218 -0.55 2.90 2.50
C ASP A 218 -1.06 1.44 2.47
N MET A 219 -2.36 1.24 2.31
CA MET A 219 -2.94 -0.11 2.17
C MET A 219 -2.96 -0.63 0.73
N HIS A 220 -2.30 0.07 -0.21
CA HIS A 220 -2.25 -0.32 -1.62
C HIS A 220 -3.66 -0.68 -2.14
N SER A 221 -4.62 0.25 -2.08
CA SER A 221 -6.00 0.01 -2.50
C SER A 221 -6.59 1.14 -3.34
N VAL A 222 -7.28 0.77 -4.41
CA VAL A 222 -8.16 1.63 -5.22
C VAL A 222 -9.47 0.88 -5.45
N TYR A 223 -10.60 1.54 -5.18
CA TYR A 223 -11.94 0.99 -5.34
C TYR A 223 -12.61 1.65 -6.54
N LEU A 224 -13.26 0.87 -7.40
CA LEU A 224 -13.98 1.39 -8.57
C LEU A 224 -15.49 1.41 -8.34
N LEU A 225 -16.19 2.36 -8.96
CA LEU A 225 -17.65 2.33 -9.10
C LEU A 225 -18.10 1.15 -9.98
N ARG A 226 -19.42 0.94 -10.11
CA ARG A 226 -20.02 -0.18 -10.85
C ARG A 226 -19.77 -0.14 -12.37
N ASP A 227 -19.27 0.99 -12.88
CA ASP A 227 -18.78 1.13 -14.26
C ASP A 227 -17.42 0.44 -14.51
N ASN A 228 -16.72 0.03 -13.45
CA ASN A 228 -15.34 -0.47 -13.47
C ASN A 228 -14.39 0.47 -14.24
N GLU A 229 -14.57 1.77 -14.02
CA GLU A 229 -13.80 2.86 -14.64
C GLU A 229 -13.50 3.95 -13.63
N THR A 230 -14.54 4.49 -13.00
CA THR A 230 -14.43 5.63 -12.12
C THR A 230 -13.90 5.16 -10.76
N VAL A 231 -12.78 5.72 -10.32
CA VAL A 231 -12.31 5.54 -8.94
C VAL A 231 -13.34 6.14 -7.98
N ALA A 232 -13.80 5.36 -7.01
CA ALA A 232 -14.77 5.80 -6.02
C ALA A 232 -14.20 6.93 -5.14
N GLY A 233 -15.03 7.88 -4.72
CA GLY A 233 -14.72 8.82 -3.66
C GLY A 233 -15.09 8.27 -2.28
N GLU A 234 -14.70 8.98 -1.23
CA GLU A 234 -15.07 8.67 0.17
C GLU A 234 -16.58 8.44 0.34
N GLN A 235 -17.42 9.34 -0.17
CA GLN A 235 -18.87 9.27 0.01
C GLN A 235 -19.49 8.08 -0.76
N ASP A 236 -18.86 7.63 -1.85
CA ASP A 236 -19.29 6.42 -2.56
C ASP A 236 -19.01 5.16 -1.75
N ILE A 237 -17.80 5.02 -1.19
CA ILE A 237 -17.41 3.84 -0.39
C ILE A 237 -18.09 3.79 0.98
N VAL A 238 -18.39 4.94 1.59
CA VAL A 238 -19.21 5.06 2.81
C VAL A 238 -20.68 4.72 2.52
N ARG A 239 -21.18 5.08 1.33
CA ARG A 239 -22.53 4.71 0.92
C ARG A 239 -22.64 3.22 0.65
N ASP A 240 -21.73 2.66 -0.16
CA ASP A 240 -21.75 1.27 -0.60
C ASP A 240 -20.44 0.53 -0.25
N HIS A 241 -20.39 -0.06 0.94
CA HIS A 241 -19.28 -0.91 1.40
C HIS A 241 -18.99 -2.11 0.48
N ASP A 242 -19.93 -2.55 -0.36
CA ASP A 242 -19.67 -3.63 -1.31
C ASP A 242 -18.65 -3.24 -2.39
N LEU A 243 -18.42 -1.94 -2.64
CA LEU A 243 -17.32 -1.47 -3.49
C LEU A 243 -15.93 -1.84 -2.90
N ILE A 244 -15.83 -1.93 -1.58
CA ILE A 244 -14.65 -2.43 -0.87
C ILE A 244 -14.69 -3.96 -0.79
N LYS A 245 -15.81 -4.55 -0.35
CA LYS A 245 -15.95 -6.02 -0.18
C LYS A 245 -15.69 -6.79 -1.49
N ARG A 246 -15.97 -6.20 -2.66
CA ARG A 246 -15.73 -6.80 -3.99
C ARG A 246 -14.29 -6.69 -4.51
N THR A 247 -13.43 -5.93 -3.84
CA THR A 247 -12.12 -5.50 -4.37
C THR A 247 -10.99 -5.98 -3.48
N HIS A 248 -9.90 -6.47 -4.07
CA HIS A 248 -8.71 -6.84 -3.30
C HIS A 248 -8.09 -5.62 -2.60
N SER A 249 -7.62 -5.80 -1.38
CA SER A 249 -7.00 -4.76 -0.55
C SER A 249 -5.69 -5.25 0.06
N LYS A 250 -4.82 -4.33 0.51
CA LYS A 250 -3.52 -4.61 1.19
C LYS A 250 -2.39 -5.08 0.27
N GLY A 251 -2.47 -4.76 -1.02
CA GLY A 251 -1.36 -4.98 -1.95
C GLY A 251 -1.17 -6.43 -2.38
N ILE A 252 -0.18 -6.65 -3.25
CA ILE A 252 -0.02 -7.90 -4.00
C ILE A 252 0.43 -9.12 -3.16
N LEU A 253 1.14 -8.89 -2.05
CA LEU A 253 1.57 -9.98 -1.17
C LEU A 253 0.43 -10.50 -0.26
N PHE A 254 -0.69 -9.75 -0.17
CA PHE A 254 -1.84 -10.10 0.65
C PHE A 254 -2.69 -11.19 -0.01
N PRO A 255 -3.04 -12.28 0.69
CA PRO A 255 -3.83 -13.36 0.13
C PRO A 255 -5.31 -12.97 0.01
N ASP A 256 -5.97 -13.46 -1.04
CA ASP A 256 -7.42 -13.37 -1.20
C ASP A 256 -8.12 -14.05 0.00
N THR A 257 -8.68 -13.24 0.89
CA THR A 257 -9.30 -13.70 2.14
C THR A 257 -10.62 -12.97 2.40
N TRP A 258 -11.70 -13.74 2.55
CA TRP A 258 -13.07 -13.22 2.63
C TRP A 258 -13.31 -12.29 3.84
N TRP A 259 -12.54 -12.45 4.92
CA TRP A 259 -12.68 -11.61 6.13
C TRP A 259 -11.98 -10.25 6.02
N ALA A 260 -11.12 -10.03 5.03
CA ALA A 260 -10.39 -8.77 4.88
C ALA A 260 -11.33 -7.62 4.51
N GLY A 261 -12.22 -7.82 3.53
CA GLY A 261 -13.18 -6.81 3.06
C GLY A 261 -14.05 -6.21 4.18
N PRO A 262 -14.78 -7.02 4.97
CA PRO A 262 -15.60 -6.53 6.10
C PRO A 262 -14.81 -5.78 7.18
N GLY A 263 -13.56 -6.19 7.46
CA GLY A 263 -12.70 -5.47 8.40
C GLY A 263 -12.20 -4.14 7.85
N MET A 264 -11.97 -4.05 6.54
CA MET A 264 -11.51 -2.84 5.84
C MET A 264 -12.61 -1.79 5.73
N CYS A 265 -13.80 -2.19 5.28
CA CYS A 265 -14.90 -1.25 5.03
C CYS A 265 -15.34 -0.52 6.31
N ALA A 266 -15.18 -1.17 7.48
CA ALA A 266 -15.52 -0.59 8.77
C ALA A 266 -14.80 0.72 9.13
N MET A 267 -13.64 1.01 8.54
CA MET A 267 -12.93 2.27 8.83
C MET A 267 -13.62 3.49 8.21
N TYR A 268 -14.49 3.31 7.22
CA TYR A 268 -15.09 4.37 6.41
C TYR A 268 -16.57 4.56 6.78
N PHE A 269 -16.89 5.69 7.41
CA PHE A 269 -18.26 5.98 7.88
C PHE A 269 -18.64 7.47 7.83
N TYR A 270 -17.80 8.33 7.26
CA TYR A 270 -18.04 9.78 7.23
C TYR A 270 -18.92 10.18 6.05
N GLU A 271 -20.16 10.58 6.32
CA GLU A 271 -21.16 10.96 5.30
C GLU A 271 -21.09 12.44 4.88
N GLY A 272 -20.24 13.26 5.51
CA GLY A 272 -20.14 14.70 5.24
C GLY A 272 -19.39 15.04 3.95
N GLU A 273 -19.37 16.33 3.60
CA GLU A 273 -18.64 16.81 2.42
C GLU A 273 -17.10 16.73 2.58
N VAL A 274 -16.40 16.51 1.47
CA VAL A 274 -14.92 16.52 1.46
C VAL A 274 -14.40 17.96 1.56
N ALA A 275 -13.92 18.35 2.74
CA ALA A 275 -13.33 19.65 3.00
C ALA A 275 -11.80 19.59 3.25
N GLY A 276 -11.18 20.76 3.44
CA GLY A 276 -9.77 20.89 3.79
C GLY A 276 -8.80 20.59 2.64
N GLY A 277 -7.53 20.42 2.97
CA GLY A 277 -6.49 20.10 2.00
C GLY A 277 -5.37 19.27 2.64
N ARG A 278 -4.73 18.40 1.85
CA ARG A 278 -3.56 17.62 2.23
C ARG A 278 -2.34 18.03 1.40
N GLY A 279 -1.15 17.77 1.92
CA GLY A 279 0.14 18.02 1.28
C GLY A 279 1.18 18.38 2.33
N GLY A 280 2.44 18.14 2.00
CA GLY A 280 3.60 18.43 2.83
C GLY A 280 4.47 19.52 2.22
N LYS A 281 5.76 19.40 2.45
CA LYS A 281 6.78 20.22 1.80
C LYS A 281 7.26 19.55 0.51
N GLY A 282 7.76 20.36 -0.43
CA GLY A 282 8.36 19.89 -1.69
C GLY A 282 9.68 20.59 -2.02
N ASP A 283 10.33 21.22 -1.03
CA ASP A 283 11.59 21.96 -1.18
C ASP A 283 12.84 21.12 -0.92
N THR A 284 12.69 19.90 -0.40
CA THR A 284 13.80 18.94 -0.27
C THR A 284 14.33 18.51 -1.62
N THR A 285 15.65 18.37 -1.72
CA THR A 285 16.31 17.89 -2.93
C THR A 285 17.47 16.96 -2.60
N MET A 286 17.77 15.98 -3.46
CA MET A 286 18.97 15.14 -3.39
C MET A 286 20.23 15.86 -3.90
N ASN A 287 20.23 17.20 -3.90
CA ASN A 287 21.35 18.00 -4.34
C ASN A 287 22.54 17.86 -3.37
N MET A 288 23.72 17.58 -3.92
CA MET A 288 24.95 17.41 -3.17
C MET A 288 26.11 18.17 -3.82
N VAL A 289 27.25 18.27 -3.14
CA VAL A 289 28.52 18.71 -3.71
C VAL A 289 29.55 17.67 -3.34
N LEU A 290 30.35 17.22 -4.31
CA LEU A 290 31.53 16.41 -4.05
C LEU A 290 32.77 17.32 -4.18
N ARG A 291 33.43 17.62 -3.06
CA ARG A 291 34.73 18.31 -3.05
C ARG A 291 35.83 17.42 -3.63
N PRO A 292 36.99 17.96 -4.04
CA PRO A 292 38.15 17.15 -4.44
C PRO A 292 38.49 16.07 -3.40
N GLY A 293 38.44 14.79 -3.80
CA GLY A 293 38.63 13.65 -2.91
C GLY A 293 37.39 13.19 -2.13
N GLU A 294 36.19 13.71 -2.41
CA GLU A 294 34.92 13.15 -1.91
C GLU A 294 34.30 12.12 -2.86
N ALA A 295 33.57 11.17 -2.26
CA ALA A 295 32.79 10.17 -2.96
C ALA A 295 31.46 9.89 -2.27
N ILE A 296 30.42 9.66 -3.08
CA ILE A 296 29.20 8.96 -2.66
C ILE A 296 29.27 7.53 -3.19
N ILE A 297 28.99 6.56 -2.32
CA ILE A 297 28.98 5.14 -2.67
C ILE A 297 27.61 4.57 -2.31
N TRP A 298 26.84 4.20 -3.34
CA TRP A 298 25.67 3.34 -3.18
C TRP A 298 26.16 1.92 -2.94
N ARG A 299 25.69 1.27 -1.87
CA ARG A 299 26.08 -0.11 -1.51
C ARG A 299 24.84 -0.97 -1.41
N TRP A 300 24.87 -2.13 -2.05
CA TRP A 300 23.78 -3.10 -1.98
C TRP A 300 24.03 -4.06 -0.82
N GLY A 301 23.38 -3.76 0.31
CA GLY A 301 23.53 -4.48 1.57
C GLY A 301 23.45 -3.55 2.78
N GLN A 302 23.78 -4.13 3.94
CA GLN A 302 23.62 -3.49 5.24
C GLN A 302 24.96 -3.44 5.99
N CYS A 303 25.06 -2.53 6.95
CA CYS A 303 25.99 -2.72 8.06
C CYS A 303 25.52 -3.89 8.94
N ASP A 304 26.44 -4.52 9.67
CA ASP A 304 26.12 -5.42 10.77
C ASP A 304 26.68 -4.84 12.09
N PRO A 305 25.83 -4.44 13.06
CA PRO A 305 24.37 -4.37 12.95
C PRO A 305 23.90 -3.29 11.97
N VAL A 306 22.66 -3.42 11.48
CA VAL A 306 22.03 -2.44 10.58
C VAL A 306 21.98 -1.04 11.21
N LYS A 307 22.40 -0.03 10.44
CA LYS A 307 22.41 1.37 10.89
C LYS A 307 21.25 2.13 10.25
N TYR A 308 20.45 2.82 11.06
CA TYR A 308 19.27 3.54 10.58
C TYR A 308 18.90 4.69 11.51
N HIS A 309 18.08 5.61 11.01
CA HIS A 309 17.44 6.70 11.74
C HIS A 309 15.95 6.39 11.99
N GLY A 310 15.45 6.75 13.18
CA GLY A 310 14.05 6.53 13.57
C GLY A 310 13.65 7.30 14.83
N ALA A 311 12.40 7.10 15.26
CA ALA A 311 11.85 7.76 16.44
C ALA A 311 11.97 6.88 17.70
N LEU A 312 11.87 7.51 18.88
CA LEU A 312 11.87 6.81 20.16
C LEU A 312 10.72 5.81 20.22
N HIS A 313 10.99 4.59 20.72
CA HIS A 313 10.04 3.47 20.77
C HIS A 313 9.51 2.98 19.40
N THR A 314 10.13 3.39 18.29
CA THR A 314 9.89 2.80 16.96
C THR A 314 11.07 1.91 16.57
N MET A 315 10.78 0.82 15.85
CA MET A 315 11.78 0.08 15.07
C MET A 315 11.17 -0.22 13.69
N PRO A 316 11.96 -0.15 12.61
CA PRO A 316 11.50 -0.53 11.29
C PRO A 316 10.98 -1.97 11.26
N THR A 317 9.81 -2.19 10.65
CA THR A 317 9.16 -3.51 10.62
C THR A 317 9.94 -4.52 9.78
N TYR A 318 10.65 -4.03 8.75
CA TYR A 318 11.45 -4.85 7.84
C TYR A 318 12.88 -4.29 7.73
N PRO A 319 13.75 -4.52 8.72
CA PRO A 319 15.11 -4.01 8.71
C PRO A 319 15.88 -4.38 7.43
N GLN A 320 15.60 -5.54 6.82
CA GLN A 320 16.22 -6.01 5.58
C GLN A 320 15.98 -5.11 4.35
N ALA A 321 14.99 -4.20 4.41
CA ALA A 321 14.71 -3.23 3.35
C ALA A 321 15.52 -1.92 3.48
N ILE A 322 16.36 -1.78 4.52
CA ILE A 322 17.18 -0.59 4.79
C ILE A 322 18.61 -0.83 4.32
N TYR A 323 19.13 -0.02 3.40
CA TYR A 323 20.48 -0.21 2.88
C TYR A 323 21.42 0.88 3.41
N ASN A 324 22.71 0.55 3.52
CA ASN A 324 23.72 1.45 4.08
C ASN A 324 24.76 1.86 3.04
N GLY A 325 24.58 3.01 2.39
CA GLY A 325 25.61 3.65 1.56
C GLY A 325 26.76 4.23 2.38
N LEU A 326 27.72 4.86 1.71
CA LEU A 326 28.83 5.56 2.35
C LEU A 326 29.09 6.93 1.71
N TRP A 327 29.24 7.96 2.53
CA TRP A 327 29.81 9.25 2.14
C TRP A 327 31.26 9.31 2.61
N GLU A 328 32.20 9.44 1.68
CA GLU A 328 33.64 9.38 1.97
C GLU A 328 34.35 10.68 1.59
N TYR A 329 35.34 11.10 2.39
CA TYR A 329 36.29 12.16 2.05
C TYR A 329 37.73 11.72 2.33
N ARG A 330 38.57 11.73 1.29
CA ARG A 330 40.00 11.39 1.32
C ARG A 330 40.81 12.58 0.74
N PRO A 331 41.08 13.64 1.53
CA PRO A 331 41.85 14.79 1.06
C PRO A 331 43.29 14.40 0.67
N ASP A 332 43.76 14.92 -0.46
CA ASP A 332 45.17 14.86 -0.85
C ASP A 332 45.97 15.95 -0.12
N PHE A 333 46.85 15.54 0.81
CA PHE A 333 47.71 16.44 1.56
C PHE A 333 49.01 16.83 0.83
N SER A 334 49.28 16.26 -0.36
CA SER A 334 50.43 16.65 -1.19
C SER A 334 50.18 17.93 -2.00
N LYS A 335 48.92 18.32 -2.18
CA LYS A 335 48.45 19.53 -2.86
C LYS A 335 47.73 20.45 -1.87
N ASP A 336 47.72 21.77 -2.08
CA ASP A 336 46.97 22.68 -1.18
C ASP A 336 45.44 22.64 -1.36
N THR A 337 44.89 21.81 -2.27
CA THR A 337 43.44 21.64 -2.48
C THR A 337 42.70 21.18 -1.22
N TRP A 338 43.34 20.44 -0.30
CA TRP A 338 42.74 20.07 0.99
C TRP A 338 42.28 21.28 1.82
N ARG A 339 42.87 22.47 1.61
CA ARG A 339 42.49 23.72 2.28
C ARG A 339 41.14 24.22 1.81
N GLN A 340 40.81 24.04 0.53
CA GLN A 340 39.51 24.40 -0.05
C GLN A 340 38.41 23.49 0.52
N GLY A 341 38.72 22.19 0.68
CA GLY A 341 37.78 21.24 1.29
C GLY A 341 37.63 21.35 2.81
N ALA A 342 38.45 22.16 3.49
CA ALA A 342 38.30 22.46 4.92
C ALA A 342 37.36 23.65 5.14
N ALA A 343 36.43 23.51 6.09
CA ALA A 343 35.62 24.63 6.58
C ALA A 343 36.44 25.67 7.35
N GLY A 344 37.65 25.30 7.79
CA GLY A 344 38.67 26.24 8.23
C GLY A 344 39.97 25.53 8.60
N ALA A 345 41.12 26.16 8.28
CA ALA A 345 42.44 25.70 8.70
C ALA A 345 43.21 26.88 9.31
N LYS A 346 43.81 26.69 10.49
CA LYS A 346 44.57 27.71 11.23
C LYS A 346 45.88 27.14 11.74
N ASN A 347 46.99 27.83 11.48
CA ASN A 347 48.33 27.47 11.92
C ASN A 347 48.80 26.07 11.40
N VAL A 348 48.50 25.72 10.15
CA VAL A 348 48.81 24.40 9.57
C VAL A 348 49.65 24.56 8.32
N ALA A 349 50.83 23.95 8.35
CA ALA A 349 51.76 23.85 7.23
C ALA A 349 51.65 22.48 6.54
N SER A 350 51.64 22.51 5.21
CA SER A 350 51.79 21.33 4.34
C SER A 350 53.28 20.93 4.28
N GLY A 351 53.60 19.66 4.02
CA GLY A 351 54.98 19.17 3.94
C GLY A 351 55.06 17.73 3.41
N PRO A 352 56.27 17.20 3.15
CA PRO A 352 56.45 15.85 2.59
C PRO A 352 55.91 14.74 3.51
N ASP A 353 55.97 14.95 4.83
CA ASP A 353 55.41 14.04 5.84
C ASP A 353 53.92 14.33 6.16
N GLY A 354 53.23 15.05 5.29
CA GLY A 354 51.85 15.51 5.48
C GLY A 354 51.72 16.78 6.31
N LEU A 355 50.57 16.94 6.97
CA LEU A 355 50.20 18.17 7.67
C LEU A 355 50.81 18.24 9.07
N LYS A 356 51.28 19.43 9.44
CA LYS A 356 51.84 19.73 10.78
C LYS A 356 51.39 21.11 11.27
N ALA A 357 51.49 21.32 12.57
CA ALA A 357 51.37 22.65 13.15
C ALA A 357 52.52 23.57 12.67
N GLU A 358 52.21 24.85 12.47
CA GLU A 358 53.22 25.90 12.37
C GLU A 358 54.02 26.00 13.68
N GLY A 359 55.31 26.35 13.58
CA GLY A 359 56.24 26.34 14.72
C GLY A 359 55.72 27.12 15.94
N GLY A 360 55.66 26.44 17.09
CA GLY A 360 55.20 27.02 18.36
C GLY A 360 53.70 27.26 18.50
N LYS A 361 52.88 26.91 17.48
CA LYS A 361 51.42 27.13 17.49
C LYS A 361 50.65 25.81 17.61
N LYS A 362 49.36 25.91 17.95
CA LYS A 362 48.38 24.83 17.78
C LYS A 362 47.78 24.90 16.38
N GLY A 363 48.00 23.86 15.58
CA GLY A 363 47.37 23.65 14.28
C GLY A 363 45.95 23.12 14.46
N VAL A 364 44.98 23.70 13.74
CA VAL A 364 43.58 23.26 13.78
C VAL A 364 43.03 23.19 12.36
N ILE A 365 42.40 22.07 12.01
CA ILE A 365 41.65 21.89 10.76
C ILE A 365 40.23 21.48 11.13
N VAL A 366 39.23 22.08 10.49
CA VAL A 366 37.83 21.69 10.61
C VAL A 366 37.30 21.34 9.23
N TRP A 367 36.73 20.14 9.09
CA TRP A 367 35.97 19.72 7.92
C TRP A 367 34.48 19.68 8.28
N ARG A 368 33.67 20.32 7.45
CA ARG A 368 32.21 20.16 7.47
C ARG A 368 31.87 19.00 6.53
N MET A 369 31.06 18.06 6.98
CA MET A 369 30.60 16.90 6.22
C MET A 369 29.09 17.06 6.04
N ARG A 370 28.59 16.98 4.81
CA ARG A 370 27.18 17.23 4.49
C ARG A 370 26.72 16.27 3.40
N SER A 371 25.53 15.70 3.55
CA SER A 371 24.94 14.71 2.65
C SER A 371 23.43 14.96 2.54
N PRO A 372 22.79 14.71 1.38
CA PRO A 372 21.32 14.67 1.27
C PRO A 372 20.72 13.38 1.87
N TYR A 373 21.53 12.34 2.07
CA TYR A 373 21.17 11.15 2.85
C TYR A 373 21.54 11.34 4.32
N VAL A 374 20.72 10.82 5.23
CA VAL A 374 20.97 10.91 6.69
C VAL A 374 22.18 10.08 7.11
N PHE A 375 23.09 10.68 7.87
CA PHE A 375 24.22 10.00 8.51
C PHE A 375 23.75 9.16 9.69
N VAL A 376 24.12 7.87 9.68
CA VAL A 376 23.72 6.85 10.68
C VAL A 376 24.91 6.13 11.31
N GLY A 377 26.13 6.58 11.03
CA GLY A 377 27.35 6.04 11.61
C GLY A 377 28.60 6.52 10.88
N GLY A 378 29.75 5.92 11.19
CA GLY A 378 30.96 6.08 10.42
C GLY A 378 32.25 5.81 11.19
N ARG A 379 33.37 6.14 10.57
CA ARG A 379 34.72 6.02 11.14
C ARG A 379 35.70 7.03 10.53
N ILE A 380 36.85 7.16 11.18
CA ILE A 380 38.01 7.90 10.74
C ILE A 380 39.16 6.91 10.55
N GLU A 381 39.80 6.95 9.39
CA GLU A 381 41.08 6.26 9.14
C GLU A 381 42.16 7.34 9.05
N ALA A 382 43.01 7.46 10.06
CA ALA A 382 44.08 8.46 10.09
C ALA A 382 45.46 7.80 10.20
N GLN A 383 46.42 8.29 9.43
CA GLN A 383 47.83 7.90 9.52
C GLN A 383 48.67 9.12 9.91
N GLY A 384 49.56 8.95 10.89
CA GLY A 384 50.41 10.01 11.40
C GLY A 384 50.74 9.78 12.88
N ALA A 385 51.28 10.81 13.53
CA ALA A 385 51.63 10.80 14.96
C ALA A 385 50.74 11.79 15.71
N ASP A 386 50.16 11.37 16.83
CA ASP A 386 49.49 12.23 17.83
C ASP A 386 48.41 13.22 17.35
N ALA A 387 47.87 13.05 16.13
CA ALA A 387 46.76 13.85 15.63
C ALA A 387 45.48 13.58 16.45
N ARG A 388 44.89 14.63 17.03
CA ARG A 388 43.71 14.50 17.90
C ARG A 388 42.46 14.89 17.15
N PHE A 389 41.42 14.06 17.22
CA PHE A 389 40.15 14.31 16.56
C PHE A 389 39.02 14.61 17.55
N SER A 390 38.11 15.46 17.14
CA SER A 390 36.85 15.72 17.85
C SER A 390 35.74 16.00 16.85
N VAL A 391 34.52 15.57 17.16
CA VAL A 391 33.36 15.78 16.31
C VAL A 391 32.38 16.76 16.97
N SER A 392 31.59 17.45 16.16
CA SER A 392 30.53 18.34 16.61
C SER A 392 29.34 18.29 15.66
N ALA A 393 28.12 18.21 16.20
CA ALA A 393 26.90 18.26 15.40
C ALA A 393 26.47 19.70 15.03
N ASP A 394 26.99 20.72 15.72
CA ASP A 394 26.61 22.13 15.57
C ASP A 394 27.81 23.08 15.34
N GLY A 395 29.03 22.54 15.29
CA GLY A 395 30.29 23.29 15.18
C GLY A 395 30.74 23.96 16.48
N LYS A 396 29.98 23.83 17.59
CA LYS A 396 30.22 24.52 18.87
C LYS A 396 30.57 23.54 19.98
N ALA A 397 29.76 22.50 20.17
CA ALA A 397 29.97 21.46 21.17
C ALA A 397 30.86 20.35 20.59
N TRP A 398 32.12 20.29 21.04
CA TRP A 398 33.13 19.34 20.54
C TRP A 398 33.31 18.17 21.49
N GLN A 399 33.25 16.95 20.96
CA GLN A 399 33.47 15.71 21.71
C GLN A 399 34.64 14.91 21.11
N PRO A 400 35.55 14.36 21.94
CA PRO A 400 36.70 13.63 21.43
C PRO A 400 36.29 12.33 20.74
N VAL A 401 36.94 12.07 19.59
CA VAL A 401 36.82 10.84 18.81
C VAL A 401 38.22 10.32 18.49
N LYS A 402 38.32 9.00 18.31
CA LYS A 402 39.53 8.34 17.84
C LYS A 402 39.25 7.70 16.48
N ASP A 403 38.58 6.54 16.49
CA ASP A 403 38.38 5.71 15.30
C ASP A 403 36.90 5.69 14.85
N SER A 404 35.96 5.17 15.66
CA SER A 404 34.52 5.10 15.30
C SER A 404 33.76 6.41 15.60
N LEU A 405 32.87 6.79 14.69
CA LEU A 405 31.92 7.89 14.81
C LEU A 405 30.51 7.46 15.26
N ASP A 406 30.24 6.15 15.38
CA ASP A 406 28.87 5.62 15.50
C ASP A 406 28.10 6.18 16.71
N LYS A 407 28.78 6.37 17.85
CA LYS A 407 28.18 6.94 19.07
C LYS A 407 27.63 8.37 18.91
N PHE A 408 27.96 9.06 17.82
CA PHE A 408 27.51 10.44 17.53
C PHE A 408 26.32 10.49 16.58
N PHE A 409 25.94 9.35 15.99
CA PHE A 409 24.77 9.19 15.13
C PHE A 409 23.80 8.19 15.77
N PRO A 410 23.20 8.53 16.93
CA PRO A 410 22.22 7.66 17.56
C PRO A 410 21.01 7.46 16.64
N THR A 411 20.48 6.24 16.62
CA THR A 411 19.26 5.89 15.87
C THR A 411 18.10 6.84 16.15
N VAL A 412 17.97 7.29 17.40
CA VAL A 412 16.89 8.17 17.87
C VAL A 412 17.41 9.58 18.14
N GLY A 413 16.75 10.57 17.54
CA GLY A 413 17.03 11.99 17.71
C GLY A 413 16.74 12.75 16.42
N PRO A 414 17.16 14.02 16.28
CA PRO A 414 17.07 14.73 15.01
C PRO A 414 17.98 14.11 13.95
N ALA A 415 17.44 13.85 12.76
CA ALA A 415 18.20 13.37 11.60
C ALA A 415 19.45 14.24 11.33
N ARG A 416 20.59 13.58 11.11
CA ARG A 416 21.88 14.25 10.88
C ARG A 416 22.24 14.24 9.40
N TYR A 417 21.97 15.35 8.71
CA TYR A 417 22.43 15.61 7.34
C TYR A 417 23.77 16.36 7.27
N GLU A 418 24.29 16.77 8.44
CA GLU A 418 25.53 17.51 8.59
C GLU A 418 26.23 17.20 9.92
N TYR A 419 27.56 17.21 9.90
CA TYR A 419 28.41 17.28 11.10
C TYR A 419 29.76 17.94 10.79
N HIS A 420 30.53 18.23 11.84
CA HIS A 420 31.87 18.80 11.73
C HIS A 420 32.90 17.88 12.39
N LEU A 421 34.02 17.61 11.71
CA LEU A 421 35.19 16.94 12.27
C LEU A 421 36.33 17.95 12.41
N LYS A 422 36.93 18.03 13.60
CA LYS A 422 38.11 18.86 13.89
C LYS A 422 39.32 17.97 14.17
N CYS A 423 40.42 18.22 13.45
CA CYS A 423 41.75 17.72 13.78
C CYS A 423 42.56 18.82 14.48
N GLU A 424 43.26 18.46 15.55
CA GLU A 424 44.20 19.31 16.26
C GLU A 424 45.61 18.70 16.22
N LEU A 425 46.60 19.52 15.87
CA LEU A 425 48.00 19.17 15.75
C LEU A 425 48.83 20.08 16.68
N GLU A 426 49.65 19.48 17.54
CA GLU A 426 50.50 20.18 18.51
C GLU A 426 51.91 19.57 18.51
N GLY A 427 52.95 20.41 18.56
CA GLY A 427 54.34 19.97 18.65
C GLY A 427 54.78 19.01 17.54
N ALA A 428 55.08 17.76 17.92
CA ALA A 428 55.53 16.71 16.99
C ALA A 428 54.40 16.08 16.17
N ALA A 429 53.13 16.37 16.47
CA ALA A 429 51.99 15.72 15.80
C ALA A 429 51.97 15.94 14.27
N ARG A 430 51.61 14.91 13.53
CA ARG A 430 51.53 14.87 12.06
C ARG A 430 50.25 14.17 11.61
N LEU A 431 49.68 14.63 10.51
CA LEU A 431 48.60 13.93 9.78
C LEU A 431 49.05 13.68 8.34
N CYS A 432 49.47 12.46 8.07
CA CYS A 432 50.01 12.01 6.78
C CYS A 432 48.91 11.56 5.81
N ARG A 433 47.84 10.96 6.33
CA ARG A 433 46.66 10.54 5.54
C ARG A 433 45.41 10.61 6.40
N LEU A 434 44.28 10.95 5.77
CA LEU A 434 42.96 10.93 6.37
C LEU A 434 41.95 10.28 5.41
N ALA A 435 41.05 9.48 5.96
CA ALA A 435 39.76 9.20 5.37
C ALA A 435 38.66 9.41 6.41
N ILE A 436 37.64 10.16 6.05
CA ILE A 436 36.40 10.29 6.81
C ILE A 436 35.36 9.46 6.06
N ALA A 437 34.84 8.41 6.69
CA ALA A 437 33.90 7.47 6.08
C ALA A 437 32.61 7.47 6.90
N SER A 438 31.54 8.08 6.38
CA SER A 438 30.26 8.25 7.07
C SER A 438 29.23 7.29 6.49
N ASP A 439 28.65 6.40 7.30
CA ASP A 439 27.57 5.52 6.85
C ASP A 439 26.28 6.33 6.69
N VAL A 440 25.58 6.14 5.57
CA VAL A 440 24.31 6.83 5.27
C VAL A 440 23.18 5.83 5.02
N GLN A 441 21.96 6.18 5.40
CA GLN A 441 20.77 5.37 5.11
C GLN A 441 20.28 5.61 3.68
N MET A 442 19.93 4.54 2.97
CA MET A 442 19.41 4.57 1.60
C MET A 442 18.21 3.63 1.44
N ALA A 443 17.26 4.04 0.62
CA ALA A 443 16.19 3.20 0.11
C ALA A 443 16.69 2.45 -1.14
N PRO A 444 16.65 1.10 -1.19
CA PRO A 444 17.32 0.34 -2.25
C PRO A 444 16.76 0.59 -3.65
N LEU A 445 15.46 0.87 -3.77
CA LEU A 445 14.77 1.02 -5.05
C LEU A 445 15.06 2.34 -5.80
N ALA A 446 15.70 3.31 -5.13
CA ALA A 446 16.16 4.56 -5.76
C ALA A 446 17.68 4.59 -6.00
N MET A 447 18.38 3.48 -5.76
CA MET A 447 19.79 3.36 -6.10
C MET A 447 19.96 3.05 -7.60
N PRO A 448 21.13 3.34 -8.21
CA PRO A 448 21.38 3.09 -9.63
C PRO A 448 21.59 1.58 -9.93
N GLU A 449 20.59 0.73 -9.66
CA GLU A 449 20.67 -0.74 -9.81
C GLU A 449 20.84 -1.17 -11.28
N MET A 450 21.71 -2.16 -11.49
CA MET A 450 21.81 -2.92 -12.73
C MET A 450 20.88 -4.14 -12.72
N ALA A 451 20.44 -4.51 -13.91
CA ALA A 451 19.79 -5.79 -14.23
C ALA A 451 20.63 -6.56 -15.26
N VAL A 452 20.37 -7.86 -15.48
CA VAL A 452 21.01 -8.65 -16.54
C VAL A 452 20.80 -7.97 -17.91
N GLY A 453 21.87 -7.94 -18.71
CA GLY A 453 21.91 -7.30 -20.02
C GLY A 453 22.57 -5.91 -19.99
N GLU A 454 22.18 -5.06 -20.94
CA GLU A 454 22.73 -3.71 -21.11
C GLU A 454 22.09 -2.70 -20.14
N ASN A 455 22.92 -2.02 -19.34
CA ASN A 455 22.49 -0.95 -18.44
C ASN A 455 23.04 0.38 -18.93
N ALA A 456 22.18 1.21 -19.51
CA ALA A 456 22.51 2.57 -19.90
C ALA A 456 22.52 3.50 -18.69
N PHE A 457 23.65 4.18 -18.47
CA PHE A 457 23.83 5.16 -17.41
C PHE A 457 24.00 6.56 -17.99
N THR A 458 23.44 7.55 -17.29
CA THR A 458 23.65 8.97 -17.58
C THR A 458 24.14 9.68 -16.34
N TYR A 459 25.39 10.12 -16.37
CA TYR A 459 25.93 11.08 -15.41
C TYR A 459 25.51 12.50 -15.80
N SER A 460 25.25 13.34 -14.80
CA SER A 460 25.06 14.79 -14.99
C SER A 460 25.51 15.58 -13.77
N ASP A 461 25.98 16.81 -13.98
CA ASP A 461 26.24 17.80 -12.93
C ASP A 461 25.85 19.23 -13.38
N ARG A 462 26.04 20.21 -12.48
CA ARG A 462 25.84 21.64 -12.74
C ARG A 462 27.09 22.46 -12.42
N SER A 463 28.28 21.86 -12.48
CA SER A 463 29.53 22.57 -12.19
C SER A 463 29.89 23.57 -13.30
N PRO A 464 30.31 24.79 -12.94
CA PRO A 464 31.00 25.69 -13.85
C PRO A 464 32.46 25.23 -14.02
N GLY A 465 33.01 25.36 -15.24
CA GLY A 465 34.42 25.08 -15.53
C GLY A 465 34.78 23.58 -15.60
N ASP A 466 36.04 23.26 -15.35
CA ASP A 466 36.55 21.89 -15.48
C ASP A 466 36.06 20.99 -14.33
N ARG A 467 35.90 19.71 -14.63
CA ARG A 467 35.50 18.66 -13.69
C ARG A 467 36.21 17.35 -14.04
N LYS A 468 36.43 16.51 -13.03
CA LYS A 468 36.93 15.15 -13.25
C LYS A 468 36.33 14.20 -12.22
N VAL A 469 35.41 13.36 -12.66
CA VAL A 469 34.71 12.38 -11.83
C VAL A 469 35.05 10.98 -12.31
N ARG A 470 35.32 10.07 -11.37
CA ARG A 470 35.39 8.64 -11.65
C ARG A 470 34.14 7.97 -11.12
N ILE A 471 33.56 7.08 -11.92
CA ILE A 471 32.47 6.21 -11.51
C ILE A 471 32.95 4.76 -11.59
N THR A 472 32.99 4.07 -10.46
CA THR A 472 33.35 2.65 -10.39
C THR A 472 32.11 1.84 -10.03
N HIS A 473 31.78 0.86 -10.86
CA HIS A 473 30.75 -0.15 -10.60
C HIS A 473 31.43 -1.43 -10.13
N GLU A 474 30.81 -2.13 -9.18
CA GLU A 474 31.22 -3.44 -8.68
C GLU A 474 29.99 -4.34 -8.56
N TRP A 475 30.02 -5.51 -9.17
CA TRP A 475 28.93 -6.48 -9.15
C TRP A 475 29.45 -7.93 -9.24
N VAL A 476 28.55 -8.89 -9.04
CA VAL A 476 28.81 -10.31 -9.21
C VAL A 476 27.85 -10.88 -10.24
N GLU A 477 28.39 -11.46 -11.31
CA GLU A 477 27.59 -12.19 -12.30
C GLU A 477 27.33 -13.61 -11.81
N ARG A 478 26.09 -14.10 -11.96
CA ARG A 478 25.68 -15.45 -11.58
C ARG A 478 24.80 -16.07 -12.67
N SER A 479 25.00 -17.37 -12.87
CA SER A 479 24.17 -18.23 -13.73
C SER A 479 23.82 -19.53 -13.01
N ALA A 480 23.09 -19.46 -11.88
CA ALA A 480 22.76 -20.63 -11.08
C ALA A 480 21.44 -21.29 -11.54
N SER A 481 20.41 -20.50 -11.85
CA SER A 481 19.30 -20.90 -12.75
C SER A 481 19.13 -19.84 -13.85
N LYS A 482 18.50 -20.23 -14.96
CA LYS A 482 18.05 -19.32 -16.01
C LYS A 482 16.58 -18.93 -15.77
N PRO A 483 16.20 -17.66 -15.97
CA PRO A 483 14.81 -17.26 -15.82
C PRO A 483 13.89 -18.06 -16.77
N PRO A 484 12.68 -18.45 -16.32
CA PRO A 484 11.68 -19.07 -17.18
C PRO A 484 11.40 -18.25 -18.43
N ALA A 485 11.10 -18.93 -19.55
CA ALA A 485 10.56 -18.26 -20.72
C ALA A 485 9.21 -17.59 -20.39
N ALA A 486 8.92 -16.46 -21.03
CA ALA A 486 7.61 -15.84 -20.91
C ALA A 486 6.50 -16.80 -21.36
N PRO A 487 5.34 -16.83 -20.68
CA PRO A 487 4.15 -17.54 -21.15
C PRO A 487 3.85 -17.24 -22.62
N ALA A 488 3.88 -18.27 -23.48
CA ALA A 488 3.98 -18.09 -24.93
C ALA A 488 2.67 -17.63 -25.59
N ALA A 489 1.51 -17.98 -25.01
CA ALA A 489 0.19 -17.67 -25.55
C ALA A 489 -0.88 -17.66 -24.45
N PRO A 490 -1.97 -16.91 -24.60
CA PRO A 490 -3.15 -17.05 -23.77
C PRO A 490 -3.96 -18.27 -24.25
N VAL A 491 -4.48 -19.04 -23.31
CA VAL A 491 -5.42 -20.14 -23.56
C VAL A 491 -6.86 -19.59 -23.51
N TYR A 492 -7.16 -18.74 -22.53
CA TYR A 492 -8.43 -18.03 -22.44
C TYR A 492 -8.29 -16.76 -21.57
N PRO A 493 -8.93 -15.63 -21.92
CA PRO A 493 -9.52 -15.34 -23.23
C PRO A 493 -8.45 -15.32 -24.34
N PRO A 494 -8.76 -15.74 -25.57
CA PRO A 494 -7.80 -15.72 -26.68
C PRO A 494 -7.43 -14.27 -27.06
N ASP A 495 -6.19 -14.06 -27.53
CA ASP A 495 -5.70 -12.72 -27.90
C ASP A 495 -6.50 -12.11 -29.05
N GLY A 496 -6.83 -10.83 -28.91
CA GLY A 496 -7.72 -10.06 -29.79
C GLY A 496 -9.19 -10.53 -29.76
N GLY A 497 -9.52 -11.55 -28.96
CA GLY A 497 -10.79 -12.24 -28.99
C GLY A 497 -11.79 -11.80 -27.93
N GLU A 498 -12.75 -12.68 -27.65
CA GLU A 498 -13.87 -12.41 -26.74
C GLU A 498 -13.93 -13.42 -25.59
N ALA A 499 -14.40 -12.95 -24.42
CA ALA A 499 -14.80 -13.83 -23.32
C ALA A 499 -16.33 -13.88 -23.24
N ASP A 500 -16.90 -15.08 -23.07
CA ASP A 500 -18.34 -15.23 -22.83
C ASP A 500 -18.64 -15.03 -21.35
N GLY A 501 -19.12 -13.84 -20.98
CA GLY A 501 -19.34 -13.43 -19.60
C GLY A 501 -18.22 -12.56 -19.02
N THR A 502 -18.42 -12.17 -17.76
CA THR A 502 -17.43 -11.46 -16.93
C THR A 502 -16.92 -12.31 -15.76
N ASP A 503 -17.48 -13.52 -15.61
CA ASP A 503 -17.01 -14.67 -14.84
C ASP A 503 -15.85 -15.36 -15.57
N ILE A 504 -14.67 -14.73 -15.56
CA ILE A 504 -13.50 -15.17 -16.33
C ILE A 504 -12.53 -15.98 -15.45
N VAL A 505 -12.08 -17.10 -15.98
CA VAL A 505 -10.85 -17.78 -15.56
C VAL A 505 -9.79 -17.48 -16.61
N PHE A 506 -8.86 -16.58 -16.33
CA PHE A 506 -7.72 -16.35 -17.20
C PHE A 506 -6.84 -17.60 -17.20
N GLN A 507 -6.35 -18.01 -18.37
CA GLN A 507 -5.53 -19.20 -18.56
C GLN A 507 -4.48 -18.91 -19.62
N TRP A 508 -3.27 -19.42 -19.43
CA TRP A 508 -2.14 -19.24 -20.36
C TRP A 508 -1.37 -20.54 -20.55
N ALA A 509 -0.56 -20.60 -21.61
CA ALA A 509 0.40 -21.68 -21.77
C ALA A 509 1.40 -21.64 -20.61
N ALA A 510 1.64 -22.79 -19.97
CA ALA A 510 2.63 -22.88 -18.89
C ALA A 510 4.00 -22.41 -19.38
N ALA A 511 4.70 -21.63 -18.54
CA ALA A 511 6.07 -21.23 -18.85
C ALA A 511 6.98 -22.45 -18.91
N GLN A 512 7.95 -22.42 -19.83
CA GLN A 512 9.00 -23.41 -19.92
C GLN A 512 10.24 -22.87 -19.23
N ASP A 513 10.77 -23.62 -18.27
CA ASP A 513 12.04 -23.31 -17.66
C ASP A 513 13.21 -23.87 -18.50
N PRO A 514 14.25 -23.08 -18.83
CA PRO A 514 15.37 -23.56 -19.64
C PRO A 514 16.28 -24.59 -18.96
N ASP A 515 16.30 -24.64 -17.63
CA ASP A 515 17.07 -25.60 -16.83
C ASP A 515 16.22 -26.78 -16.33
N GLY A 516 14.90 -26.64 -16.43
CA GLY A 516 13.91 -27.66 -16.06
C GLY A 516 13.38 -27.49 -14.63
N ASP A 517 13.65 -26.35 -13.99
CA ASP A 517 13.15 -26.00 -12.67
C ASP A 517 11.61 -25.86 -12.68
N ALA A 518 10.97 -26.09 -11.53
CA ALA A 518 9.51 -25.99 -11.45
C ALA A 518 9.09 -24.52 -11.41
N ILE A 519 7.94 -24.18 -12.00
CA ILE A 519 7.38 -22.83 -11.86
C ILE A 519 6.82 -22.65 -10.43
N GLY A 520 7.46 -21.77 -9.66
CA GLY A 520 7.11 -21.47 -8.27
C GLY A 520 5.93 -20.49 -8.13
N ASP A 521 5.81 -19.50 -9.02
CA ASP A 521 4.69 -18.55 -9.05
C ASP A 521 4.47 -17.94 -10.45
N TYR A 522 3.33 -17.26 -10.62
CA TYR A 522 3.07 -16.35 -11.74
C TYR A 522 2.67 -14.97 -11.21
N HIS A 523 3.09 -13.92 -11.89
CA HIS A 523 2.60 -12.55 -11.68
C HIS A 523 1.67 -12.19 -12.84
N PHE A 524 0.41 -11.88 -12.54
CA PHE A 524 -0.64 -11.49 -13.48
C PHE A 524 -0.97 -10.01 -13.32
N GLU A 525 -1.08 -9.29 -14.43
CA GLU A 525 -1.63 -7.92 -14.46
C GLU A 525 -2.65 -7.75 -15.59
N LEU A 526 -3.73 -7.01 -15.32
CA LEU A 526 -4.69 -6.57 -16.33
C LEU A 526 -4.95 -5.05 -16.21
N SER A 527 -4.96 -4.37 -17.36
CA SER A 527 -5.19 -2.94 -17.50
C SER A 527 -6.27 -2.64 -18.55
N ARG A 528 -6.78 -1.39 -18.53
CA ARG A 528 -7.53 -0.82 -19.66
C ARG A 528 -6.62 -0.22 -20.74
N ARG A 529 -5.32 -0.13 -20.48
CA ARG A 529 -4.34 0.51 -21.35
C ARG A 529 -3.47 -0.53 -22.08
N PRO A 530 -3.19 -0.34 -23.38
CA PRO A 530 -2.28 -1.23 -24.12
C PRO A 530 -0.82 -1.10 -23.67
N ASP A 531 -0.45 -0.01 -22.97
CA ASP A 531 0.91 0.20 -22.45
C ASP A 531 1.16 -0.48 -21.09
N MET A 532 0.14 -1.12 -20.50
CA MET A 532 0.18 -1.77 -19.18
C MET A 532 0.75 -0.90 -18.05
N LYS A 533 0.68 0.44 -18.17
CA LYS A 533 1.38 1.37 -17.27
C LYS A 533 0.96 1.26 -15.80
N TYR A 534 -0.26 0.81 -15.55
CA TYR A 534 -0.79 0.45 -14.24
C TYR A 534 -1.98 -0.52 -14.38
N PRO A 535 -2.25 -1.37 -13.38
CA PRO A 535 -3.38 -2.30 -13.38
C PRO A 535 -4.72 -1.56 -13.24
N LEU A 536 -5.81 -2.21 -13.61
CA LEU A 536 -7.18 -1.68 -13.45
C LEU A 536 -7.56 -1.46 -11.97
N SER A 537 -7.19 -2.42 -11.12
CA SER A 537 -7.27 -2.34 -9.66
C SER A 537 -6.38 -3.44 -9.06
N MET A 538 -6.31 -3.53 -7.73
CA MET A 538 -5.51 -4.56 -7.07
C MET A 538 -6.13 -5.96 -7.13
N SER A 539 -7.37 -6.08 -7.63
CA SER A 539 -7.93 -7.37 -8.07
C SER A 539 -7.28 -7.87 -9.37
N PHE A 540 -6.51 -7.01 -10.06
CA PHE A 540 -5.89 -7.25 -11.36
C PHE A 540 -4.37 -7.00 -11.33
N TYR A 541 -3.76 -7.20 -10.16
CA TYR A 541 -2.31 -7.10 -9.91
C TYR A 541 -1.95 -8.15 -8.85
N LYS A 542 -1.64 -9.38 -9.29
CA LYS A 542 -1.74 -10.60 -8.47
C LYS A 542 -0.57 -11.56 -8.65
N LEU A 543 -0.04 -12.04 -7.52
CA LEU A 543 0.73 -13.28 -7.46
C LEU A 543 -0.23 -14.46 -7.32
N ILE A 544 -0.13 -15.48 -8.16
CA ILE A 544 -1.07 -16.60 -8.16
C ILE A 544 -0.98 -17.41 -6.87
N SER A 545 0.19 -17.49 -6.23
CA SER A 545 0.39 -18.04 -4.87
C SER A 545 -0.46 -17.37 -3.77
N ARG A 546 -1.04 -16.19 -4.06
CA ARG A 546 -1.89 -15.38 -3.16
C ARG A 546 -3.38 -15.41 -3.53
N THR A 547 -3.76 -16.20 -4.54
CA THR A 547 -5.14 -16.33 -5.02
C THR A 547 -5.79 -17.65 -4.58
N GLY A 548 -7.09 -17.81 -4.86
CA GLY A 548 -7.81 -19.08 -4.66
C GLY A 548 -7.38 -20.22 -5.60
N ASP A 549 -6.58 -19.94 -6.64
CA ASP A 549 -6.08 -20.95 -7.58
C ASP A 549 -4.85 -21.72 -7.06
N ALA A 550 -4.21 -21.24 -5.99
CA ALA A 550 -3.06 -21.87 -5.38
C ALA A 550 -3.45 -23.08 -4.51
N VAL A 551 -2.76 -24.21 -4.73
CA VAL A 551 -2.88 -25.41 -3.88
C VAL A 551 -1.84 -25.33 -2.77
N LYS A 552 -2.28 -25.53 -1.53
CA LYS A 552 -1.45 -25.45 -0.32
C LYS A 552 -1.43 -26.80 0.39
N GLU A 553 -0.29 -27.47 0.36
CA GLU A 553 -0.09 -28.78 1.00
C GLU A 553 0.93 -28.65 2.12
N LYS A 554 0.70 -29.33 3.25
CA LYS A 554 1.72 -29.43 4.30
C LYS A 554 2.55 -30.67 4.08
N ASP A 555 3.86 -30.48 3.95
CA ASP A 555 4.83 -31.56 3.93
C ASP A 555 4.72 -32.39 5.22
N PRO A 556 4.42 -33.70 5.17
CA PRO A 556 4.14 -34.50 6.37
C PRO A 556 5.35 -34.69 7.29
N GLY A 557 6.59 -34.55 6.79
CA GLY A 557 7.80 -34.79 7.57
C GLY A 557 8.35 -33.53 8.25
N THR A 558 8.19 -32.37 7.63
CA THR A 558 8.74 -31.08 8.08
C THR A 558 7.67 -30.09 8.55
N GLY A 559 6.39 -30.33 8.24
CA GLY A 559 5.27 -29.45 8.55
C GLY A 559 5.23 -28.14 7.75
N LYS A 560 6.17 -27.94 6.81
CA LYS A 560 6.23 -26.74 5.94
C LYS A 560 5.08 -26.75 4.93
N GLU A 561 4.54 -25.57 4.64
CA GLU A 561 3.55 -25.40 3.58
C GLU A 561 4.27 -25.30 2.23
N LYS A 562 3.99 -26.23 1.32
CA LYS A 562 4.33 -26.15 -0.10
C LYS A 562 3.15 -25.51 -0.84
N VAL A 563 3.43 -24.44 -1.58
CA VAL A 563 2.46 -23.80 -2.47
C VAL A 563 2.73 -24.30 -3.89
N ALA A 564 1.69 -24.69 -4.61
CA ALA A 564 1.75 -25.04 -6.02
C ALA A 564 0.73 -24.18 -6.79
N VAL A 565 1.18 -23.58 -7.89
CA VAL A 565 0.35 -22.71 -8.75
C VAL A 565 0.01 -23.42 -10.06
N LYS A 566 -1.09 -22.98 -10.69
CA LYS A 566 -1.47 -23.35 -12.05
C LYS A 566 -1.33 -22.12 -12.95
N PRO A 567 -1.19 -22.28 -14.28
CA PRO A 567 -1.16 -21.17 -15.22
C PRO A 567 -2.57 -20.61 -15.46
N GLN A 568 -3.23 -20.17 -14.38
CA GLN A 568 -4.57 -19.60 -14.40
C GLN A 568 -4.78 -18.54 -13.30
N TYR A 569 -5.75 -17.66 -13.52
CA TYR A 569 -6.31 -16.77 -12.49
C TYR A 569 -7.83 -16.70 -12.58
N THR A 570 -8.53 -17.13 -11.54
CA THR A 570 -10.00 -17.12 -11.44
C THR A 570 -10.48 -15.81 -10.81
N LEU A 571 -11.33 -15.06 -11.51
CA LEU A 571 -12.00 -13.90 -10.92
C LEU A 571 -12.99 -14.36 -9.83
N LEU A 572 -12.93 -13.70 -8.67
CA LEU A 572 -13.74 -14.05 -7.49
C LEU A 572 -15.25 -13.94 -7.73
N GLN A 573 -15.68 -13.10 -8.68
CA GLN A 573 -17.09 -12.91 -9.06
C GLN A 573 -17.22 -12.20 -10.43
N PRO A 574 -18.35 -12.39 -11.15
CA PRO A 574 -18.68 -11.59 -12.33
C PRO A 574 -18.84 -10.10 -12.01
N GLY A 575 -18.72 -9.25 -13.03
CA GLY A 575 -18.95 -7.80 -12.94
C GLY A 575 -17.80 -6.97 -12.37
N LEU A 576 -16.60 -7.55 -12.19
CA LEU A 576 -15.35 -6.80 -11.96
C LEU A 576 -14.78 -6.19 -13.25
N LEU A 577 -15.29 -6.62 -14.41
CA LEU A 577 -15.02 -6.09 -15.73
C LEU A 577 -16.35 -5.67 -16.37
N SER A 578 -16.30 -4.65 -17.23
CA SER A 578 -17.46 -4.14 -17.96
C SER A 578 -17.53 -4.78 -19.35
N PRO A 579 -18.70 -5.26 -19.80
CA PRO A 579 -18.81 -5.88 -21.12
C PRO A 579 -18.56 -4.85 -22.24
N ASP A 580 -18.17 -5.34 -23.40
CA ASP A 580 -17.82 -4.60 -24.62
C ASP A 580 -16.59 -3.67 -24.51
N GLN A 581 -16.06 -3.43 -23.31
CA GLN A 581 -14.78 -2.76 -23.08
C GLN A 581 -13.60 -3.67 -23.46
N ARG A 582 -12.65 -3.18 -24.26
CA ARG A 582 -11.38 -3.89 -24.49
C ARG A 582 -10.46 -3.75 -23.29
N TYR A 583 -9.92 -4.86 -22.80
CA TYR A 583 -8.89 -4.91 -21.77
C TYR A 583 -7.60 -5.53 -22.33
N TYR A 584 -6.49 -5.28 -21.62
CA TYR A 584 -5.15 -5.75 -21.95
C TYR A 584 -4.56 -6.46 -20.74
N TRP A 585 -3.82 -7.54 -20.94
CA TRP A 585 -3.24 -8.32 -19.85
C TRP A 585 -1.95 -9.01 -20.26
N HIS A 586 -1.10 -9.30 -19.27
CA HIS A 586 0.14 -10.05 -19.45
C HIS A 586 0.47 -10.86 -18.19
N VAL A 587 1.34 -11.85 -18.36
CA VAL A 587 1.79 -12.72 -17.27
C VAL A 587 3.29 -12.97 -17.39
N ARG A 588 3.98 -13.06 -16.26
CA ARG A 588 5.35 -13.61 -16.18
C ARG A 588 5.41 -14.73 -15.14
N ALA A 589 6.36 -15.64 -15.31
CA ALA A 589 6.60 -16.75 -14.39
C ALA A 589 7.83 -16.50 -13.49
N MET A 590 7.85 -17.17 -12.35
CA MET A 590 9.02 -17.29 -11.46
C MET A 590 9.35 -18.78 -11.31
N ASP A 591 10.62 -19.17 -11.41
CA ASP A 591 11.05 -20.53 -11.08
C ASP A 591 10.98 -20.80 -9.54
N ASP A 592 11.27 -22.03 -9.12
CA ASP A 592 11.35 -22.39 -7.70
C ASP A 592 12.68 -21.98 -7.03
N GLN A 593 13.65 -21.49 -7.81
CA GLN A 593 14.85 -20.77 -7.35
C GLN A 593 14.59 -19.27 -7.09
N SER A 594 13.35 -18.81 -7.33
CA SER A 594 12.86 -17.43 -7.17
C SER A 594 13.40 -16.41 -8.19
N VAL A 595 13.69 -16.84 -9.42
CA VAL A 595 14.11 -16.00 -10.55
C VAL A 595 12.92 -15.73 -11.48
N TRP A 596 12.64 -14.45 -11.74
CA TRP A 596 11.57 -13.99 -12.61
C TRP A 596 11.95 -14.00 -14.09
N GLY A 597 11.10 -14.62 -14.90
CA GLY A 597 11.07 -14.50 -16.34
C GLY A 597 10.57 -13.13 -16.84
N PRO A 598 10.76 -12.83 -18.15
CA PRO A 598 10.15 -11.68 -18.78
C PRO A 598 8.62 -11.79 -18.83
N TRP A 599 7.97 -10.65 -19.01
CA TRP A 599 6.55 -10.59 -19.32
C TRP A 599 6.24 -11.24 -20.67
N SER A 600 5.06 -11.87 -20.76
CA SER A 600 4.46 -12.27 -22.03
C SER A 600 4.26 -11.07 -22.96
N ALA A 601 3.94 -11.34 -24.23
CA ALA A 601 3.29 -10.32 -25.04
C ALA A 601 2.03 -9.81 -24.32
N THR A 602 1.73 -8.53 -24.48
CA THR A 602 0.48 -7.94 -24.00
C THR A 602 -0.66 -8.42 -24.88
N TRP A 603 -1.51 -9.27 -24.33
CA TRP A 603 -2.70 -9.78 -25.01
C TRP A 603 -3.89 -8.88 -24.74
N SER A 604 -4.87 -8.90 -25.63
CA SER A 604 -6.11 -8.14 -25.51
C SER A 604 -7.34 -9.03 -25.62
N PHE A 605 -8.44 -8.61 -25.01
CA PHE A 605 -9.74 -9.27 -25.19
C PHE A 605 -10.89 -8.30 -24.87
N THR A 606 -12.10 -8.69 -25.25
CA THR A 606 -13.34 -8.00 -24.88
C THR A 606 -14.31 -8.98 -24.20
N PRO A 607 -14.69 -8.81 -22.93
CA PRO A 607 -15.72 -9.61 -22.31
C PRO A 607 -17.09 -9.23 -22.86
N ARG A 608 -17.97 -10.22 -22.96
CA ARG A 608 -19.37 -10.06 -23.40
C ARG A 608 -20.32 -10.46 -22.27
N GLY A 609 -21.61 -10.26 -22.48
CA GLY A 609 -22.65 -10.48 -21.47
C GLY A 609 -23.35 -9.16 -21.10
N PRO A 610 -24.28 -9.16 -20.15
CA PRO A 610 -25.06 -7.98 -19.80
C PRO A 610 -24.29 -7.07 -18.82
N ALA A 611 -24.43 -5.75 -18.97
CA ALA A 611 -23.95 -4.80 -17.96
C ALA A 611 -24.93 -4.67 -16.78
N CYS A 612 -24.48 -4.12 -15.65
CA CYS A 612 -25.32 -4.01 -14.45
C CYS A 612 -26.51 -3.06 -14.67
N PRO A 613 -27.73 -3.40 -14.22
CA PRO A 613 -28.91 -2.52 -14.33
C PRO A 613 -28.66 -1.12 -13.76
N VAL A 614 -29.28 -0.12 -14.40
CA VAL A 614 -29.13 1.32 -14.06
C VAL A 614 -30.46 1.91 -13.60
N ASP A 615 -30.42 3.12 -13.05
CA ASP A 615 -31.59 3.86 -12.53
C ASP A 615 -32.45 3.03 -11.56
N VAL A 616 -31.81 2.32 -10.63
CA VAL A 616 -32.50 1.44 -9.69
C VAL A 616 -33.14 2.26 -8.56
N THR A 617 -34.46 2.29 -8.49
CA THR A 617 -35.25 3.01 -7.47
C THR A 617 -36.24 2.08 -6.78
N ALA A 618 -36.58 2.38 -5.53
CA ALA A 618 -37.60 1.65 -4.78
C ALA A 618 -38.63 2.64 -4.25
N ASP A 619 -39.85 2.58 -4.78
CA ASP A 619 -40.95 3.48 -4.44
C ASP A 619 -42.07 2.73 -3.71
N PHE A 620 -42.80 3.41 -2.82
CA PHE A 620 -43.95 2.82 -2.11
C PHE A 620 -45.26 3.46 -2.52
N ASP A 621 -46.21 2.66 -3.00
CA ASP A 621 -47.58 3.08 -3.31
C ASP A 621 -48.44 2.94 -2.03
N PRO A 622 -48.82 4.04 -1.35
CA PRO A 622 -49.55 3.97 -0.08
C PRO A 622 -51.00 3.51 -0.26
N ALA A 623 -51.59 3.67 -1.45
CA ALA A 623 -52.95 3.24 -1.74
C ALA A 623 -53.02 1.71 -1.95
N LYS A 624 -52.05 1.14 -2.66
CA LYS A 624 -51.91 -0.31 -2.82
C LYS A 624 -51.21 -1.00 -1.65
N ARG A 625 -50.51 -0.23 -0.81
CA ARG A 625 -49.64 -0.71 0.29
C ARG A 625 -48.55 -1.67 -0.18
N VAL A 626 -48.00 -1.41 -1.36
CA VAL A 626 -46.93 -2.21 -2.00
C VAL A 626 -45.79 -1.28 -2.45
N GLY A 627 -44.57 -1.68 -2.13
CA GLY A 627 -43.33 -1.10 -2.62
C GLY A 627 -42.79 -1.88 -3.81
N VAL A 628 -42.47 -1.15 -4.88
CA VAL A 628 -42.01 -1.68 -6.15
C VAL A 628 -40.61 -1.17 -6.43
N LEU A 629 -39.68 -2.10 -6.63
CA LEU A 629 -38.36 -1.85 -7.16
C LEU A 629 -38.47 -1.68 -8.68
N ARG A 630 -37.83 -0.66 -9.23
CA ARG A 630 -37.75 -0.39 -10.67
C ARG A 630 -36.30 -0.17 -11.08
N TRP A 631 -36.00 -0.46 -12.34
CA TRP A 631 -34.70 -0.25 -12.94
C TRP A 631 -34.85 -0.10 -14.45
N LYS A 632 -33.73 0.19 -15.13
CA LYS A 632 -33.62 0.10 -16.59
C LYS A 632 -32.61 -0.99 -16.97
N ALA A 633 -32.84 -1.61 -18.13
CA ALA A 633 -31.78 -2.33 -18.81
C ALA A 633 -30.60 -1.39 -19.06
N ASN A 634 -29.39 -1.86 -18.84
CA ASN A 634 -28.20 -1.11 -19.24
C ASN A 634 -28.08 -1.17 -20.78
N PRO A 635 -27.83 -0.04 -21.48
CA PRO A 635 -27.63 -0.07 -22.93
C PRO A 635 -26.31 -0.70 -23.37
N ALA A 636 -25.35 -0.90 -22.46
CA ALA A 636 -24.08 -1.59 -22.74
C ALA A 636 -24.18 -3.10 -22.50
N GLY A 637 -23.40 -3.89 -23.25
CA GLY A 637 -23.43 -5.34 -23.19
C GLY A 637 -24.60 -5.95 -23.97
N ARG A 638 -24.77 -7.26 -23.80
CA ARG A 638 -25.90 -8.01 -24.36
C ARG A 638 -27.20 -7.63 -23.66
N PRO A 639 -28.35 -7.64 -24.37
CA PRO A 639 -29.64 -7.41 -23.75
C PRO A 639 -29.93 -8.49 -22.68
N PRO A 640 -30.43 -8.11 -21.50
CA PRO A 640 -30.86 -9.08 -20.49
C PRO A 640 -32.11 -9.84 -20.94
N ALA A 641 -32.10 -11.16 -20.78
CA ALA A 641 -33.28 -12.01 -20.92
C ALA A 641 -34.12 -12.02 -19.62
N ARG A 642 -33.49 -11.83 -18.46
CA ARG A 642 -34.14 -11.71 -17.15
C ARG A 642 -33.25 -10.99 -16.13
N TYR A 643 -33.81 -10.72 -14.97
CA TYR A 643 -33.16 -10.07 -13.83
C TYR A 643 -33.32 -10.91 -12.56
N ARG A 644 -32.29 -10.91 -11.72
CA ARG A 644 -32.30 -11.45 -10.35
C ARG A 644 -32.37 -10.28 -9.38
N VAL A 645 -33.32 -10.31 -8.44
CA VAL A 645 -33.50 -9.25 -7.44
C VAL A 645 -33.07 -9.75 -6.06
N TYR A 646 -32.35 -8.90 -5.33
CA TYR A 646 -31.80 -9.17 -4.00
C TYR A 646 -32.23 -8.08 -3.01
N GLY A 647 -32.44 -8.44 -1.74
CA GLY A 647 -32.85 -7.52 -0.68
C GLY A 647 -32.21 -7.80 0.68
N SER A 648 -31.72 -6.76 1.36
CA SER A 648 -31.12 -6.86 2.70
C SER A 648 -31.45 -5.64 3.56
N ASP A 649 -31.34 -5.82 4.89
CA ASP A 649 -31.42 -4.73 5.85
C ASP A 649 -30.02 -4.17 6.21
N GLU A 650 -28.94 -4.83 5.76
CA GLU A 650 -27.56 -4.33 5.80
C GLU A 650 -27.33 -3.27 4.71
N ARG A 651 -26.79 -2.11 5.09
CA ARG A 651 -26.32 -1.09 4.13
C ARG A 651 -25.09 -1.59 3.38
N GLY A 652 -24.99 -1.33 2.08
CA GLY A 652 -23.83 -1.76 1.29
C GLY A 652 -23.61 -3.27 1.32
N PHE A 653 -24.70 -4.05 1.34
CA PHE A 653 -24.67 -5.51 1.39
C PHE A 653 -24.13 -6.11 0.09
N THR A 654 -23.46 -7.26 0.21
CA THR A 654 -23.03 -8.12 -0.90
C THR A 654 -24.16 -9.08 -1.27
N ILE A 655 -24.42 -9.27 -2.57
CA ILE A 655 -25.44 -10.23 -3.03
C ILE A 655 -25.05 -11.67 -2.71
N ALA A 656 -26.01 -12.49 -2.31
CA ALA A 656 -25.78 -13.89 -1.97
C ALA A 656 -27.02 -14.73 -2.26
N ASP A 657 -26.84 -15.76 -3.10
CA ASP A 657 -27.86 -16.78 -3.40
C ASP A 657 -28.04 -17.75 -2.20
N GLU A 658 -27.02 -17.88 -1.35
CA GLU A 658 -26.99 -18.74 -0.15
C GLU A 658 -26.58 -17.96 1.11
N ARG A 659 -26.66 -18.58 2.29
CA ARG A 659 -26.11 -18.00 3.52
C ARG A 659 -24.59 -17.91 3.45
N TYR A 660 -24.01 -16.85 3.98
CA TYR A 660 -22.56 -16.59 3.93
C TYR A 660 -22.01 -16.18 5.30
N GLN A 661 -20.69 -16.32 5.49
CA GLN A 661 -20.04 -15.83 6.71
C GLN A 661 -19.67 -14.36 6.56
N SER A 662 -19.90 -13.58 7.62
CA SER A 662 -19.47 -12.18 7.71
C SER A 662 -19.19 -11.81 9.17
N THR A 663 -18.65 -10.61 9.39
CA THR A 663 -18.21 -10.15 10.71
C THR A 663 -19.21 -9.17 11.30
N VAL A 664 -19.75 -9.48 12.47
CA VAL A 664 -20.61 -8.56 13.27
C VAL A 664 -19.84 -7.77 14.34
N GLY A 665 -18.52 -7.93 14.41
CA GLY A 665 -17.66 -7.20 15.36
C GLY A 665 -18.05 -7.43 16.82
N ILE A 666 -18.19 -6.34 17.59
CA ILE A 666 -18.59 -6.37 19.00
C ILE A 666 -20.09 -6.57 19.23
N THR A 667 -20.95 -6.29 18.22
CA THR A 667 -22.42 -6.29 18.37
C THR A 667 -23.03 -7.68 18.20
N LYS A 668 -22.39 -8.70 18.80
CA LYS A 668 -22.78 -10.11 18.67
C LYS A 668 -24.13 -10.43 19.32
N ALA A 669 -24.57 -9.64 20.29
CA ALA A 669 -25.85 -9.81 20.97
C ALA A 669 -26.99 -9.19 20.14
N GLU A 670 -26.79 -7.97 19.65
CA GLU A 670 -27.72 -7.23 18.80
C GLU A 670 -27.89 -7.92 17.43
N MET A 671 -26.81 -8.44 16.87
CA MET A 671 -26.77 -9.17 15.59
C MET A 671 -26.79 -10.69 15.76
N ALA A 672 -27.35 -11.21 16.86
CA ALA A 672 -27.35 -12.65 17.15
C ALA A 672 -27.97 -13.52 16.03
N ALA A 673 -28.98 -13.01 15.32
CA ALA A 673 -29.62 -13.70 14.19
C ALA A 673 -28.77 -13.72 12.90
N TRP A 674 -27.65 -12.99 12.88
CA TRP A 674 -26.73 -12.84 11.73
C TRP A 674 -25.31 -13.38 12.05
N ASN A 675 -25.10 -13.94 13.25
CA ASN A 675 -23.79 -14.34 13.74
C ASN A 675 -23.69 -15.87 13.88
N PRO A 676 -22.74 -16.57 13.21
CA PRO A 676 -21.75 -16.06 12.23
C PRO A 676 -22.27 -16.05 10.78
N TRP A 677 -23.53 -16.45 10.55
CA TRP A 677 -24.11 -16.65 9.22
C TRP A 677 -25.11 -15.54 8.88
N PHE A 678 -24.81 -14.80 7.82
CA PHE A 678 -25.72 -13.84 7.19
C PHE A 678 -26.70 -14.64 6.30
N PRO A 679 -27.99 -14.25 6.25
CA PRO A 679 -28.98 -14.95 5.43
C PRO A 679 -28.70 -14.76 3.93
N ALA A 680 -29.16 -15.71 3.12
CA ALA A 680 -29.32 -15.50 1.68
C ALA A 680 -30.23 -14.29 1.43
N ASN A 681 -29.91 -13.47 0.44
CA ASN A 681 -30.64 -12.23 0.14
C ASN A 681 -31.32 -12.23 -1.23
N PHE A 682 -31.31 -13.35 -1.96
CA PHE A 682 -32.07 -13.54 -3.20
C PHE A 682 -33.59 -13.53 -2.96
N ILE A 683 -34.33 -12.72 -3.74
CA ILE A 683 -35.79 -12.63 -3.69
C ILE A 683 -36.43 -13.48 -4.79
N ALA A 684 -36.17 -13.16 -6.06
CA ALA A 684 -36.81 -13.77 -7.22
C ALA A 684 -36.06 -13.48 -8.53
N GLU A 685 -36.40 -14.22 -9.58
CA GLU A 685 -36.13 -13.85 -10.97
C GLU A 685 -37.39 -13.26 -11.63
N THR A 686 -37.21 -12.29 -12.54
CA THR A 686 -38.28 -11.67 -13.34
C THR A 686 -37.76 -11.26 -14.71
N THR A 687 -38.62 -11.27 -15.74
CA THR A 687 -38.32 -10.70 -17.06
C THR A 687 -38.71 -9.23 -17.17
N ALA A 688 -39.53 -8.72 -16.26
CA ALA A 688 -39.91 -7.31 -16.19
C ALA A 688 -38.77 -6.46 -15.60
N THR A 689 -38.78 -5.16 -15.87
CA THR A 689 -37.87 -4.17 -15.25
C THR A 689 -38.43 -3.58 -13.95
N GLU A 690 -39.36 -4.28 -13.32
CA GLU A 690 -39.87 -3.98 -11.98
C GLU A 690 -40.24 -5.25 -11.21
N LEU A 691 -40.25 -5.15 -9.87
CA LEU A 691 -40.69 -6.21 -8.97
C LEU A 691 -41.31 -5.63 -7.69
N ALA A 692 -42.43 -6.18 -7.23
CA ALA A 692 -42.96 -5.90 -5.89
C ALA A 692 -42.05 -6.55 -4.83
N VAL A 693 -41.43 -5.74 -3.98
CA VAL A 693 -40.40 -6.19 -3.02
C VAL A 693 -40.72 -5.87 -1.56
N LEU A 694 -41.74 -5.05 -1.30
CA LEU A 694 -42.10 -4.56 0.03
C LEU A 694 -43.62 -4.43 0.15
N GLY A 695 -44.18 -4.64 1.34
CA GLY A 695 -45.60 -4.42 1.62
C GLY A 695 -46.40 -5.71 1.84
N CYS A 696 -47.68 -5.56 2.18
CA CYS A 696 -48.50 -6.68 2.61
C CYS A 696 -48.81 -7.65 1.46
N GLY A 697 -48.47 -8.93 1.65
CA GLY A 697 -48.63 -9.97 0.62
C GLY A 697 -47.42 -10.16 -0.30
N VAL A 698 -46.33 -9.41 -0.09
CA VAL A 698 -45.03 -9.73 -0.69
C VAL A 698 -44.33 -10.75 0.22
N ASP A 699 -44.68 -12.03 0.05
CA ASP A 699 -44.39 -13.08 1.02
C ASP A 699 -43.04 -13.83 0.77
N ALA A 700 -42.17 -13.31 -0.11
CA ALA A 700 -40.86 -13.92 -0.41
C ALA A 700 -39.83 -13.74 0.74
N PRO A 701 -38.95 -14.72 1.04
CA PRO A 701 -38.14 -14.70 2.28
C PRO A 701 -37.18 -13.50 2.45
N ALA A 702 -36.62 -12.99 1.37
CA ALA A 702 -35.74 -11.82 1.37
C ALA A 702 -36.44 -10.52 0.92
N ALA A 703 -37.78 -10.52 0.83
CA ALA A 703 -38.58 -9.30 0.65
C ALA A 703 -38.76 -8.54 1.98
N ASN A 704 -39.42 -7.39 1.90
CA ASN A 704 -39.72 -6.49 3.02
C ASN A 704 -38.48 -5.92 3.72
N LYS A 705 -37.46 -5.64 2.93
CA LYS A 705 -36.15 -5.12 3.30
C LYS A 705 -36.01 -3.62 3.08
N THR A 706 -34.88 -3.06 3.54
CA THR A 706 -34.54 -1.65 3.34
C THR A 706 -33.72 -1.38 2.07
N TYR A 707 -32.80 -2.26 1.70
CA TYR A 707 -31.90 -2.07 0.56
C TYR A 707 -32.07 -3.16 -0.48
N TYR A 708 -32.02 -2.81 -1.76
CA TYR A 708 -32.25 -3.74 -2.86
C TYR A 708 -31.24 -3.57 -4.00
N ARG A 709 -30.88 -4.67 -4.66
CA ARG A 709 -30.01 -4.70 -5.85
C ARG A 709 -30.60 -5.58 -6.94
N VAL A 710 -30.19 -5.32 -8.17
CA VAL A 710 -30.60 -6.09 -9.34
C VAL A 710 -29.37 -6.57 -10.10
N VAL A 711 -29.39 -7.81 -10.57
CA VAL A 711 -28.40 -8.40 -11.48
C VAL A 711 -29.10 -8.72 -12.80
N ALA A 712 -28.52 -8.30 -13.92
CA ALA A 712 -28.96 -8.68 -15.25
C ALA A 712 -28.44 -10.07 -15.63
N VAL A 713 -29.24 -10.84 -16.38
CA VAL A 713 -28.86 -12.16 -16.89
C VAL A 713 -29.24 -12.25 -18.37
N ASP A 714 -28.29 -12.59 -19.24
CA ASP A 714 -28.54 -12.71 -20.68
C ASP A 714 -29.22 -14.04 -21.06
N ASP A 715 -29.48 -14.22 -22.35
CA ASP A 715 -30.08 -15.42 -22.95
C ASP A 715 -29.19 -16.67 -22.83
N ARG A 716 -27.89 -16.50 -22.58
CA ARG A 716 -26.92 -17.58 -22.31
C ARG A 716 -26.77 -17.89 -20.82
N GLY A 717 -27.46 -17.15 -19.95
CA GLY A 717 -27.38 -17.30 -18.50
C GLY A 717 -26.19 -16.59 -17.85
N LYS A 718 -25.43 -15.78 -18.59
CA LYS A 718 -24.31 -14.99 -18.05
C LYS A 718 -24.83 -13.80 -17.25
N ARG A 719 -24.26 -13.60 -16.06
CA ARG A 719 -24.68 -12.58 -15.10
C ARG A 719 -23.83 -11.31 -15.24
N SER A 720 -24.45 -10.16 -15.05
CA SER A 720 -23.75 -8.91 -14.76
C SER A 720 -23.19 -8.90 -13.33
N GLY A 721 -22.40 -7.88 -12.98
CA GLY A 721 -22.27 -7.47 -11.58
C GLY A 721 -23.60 -6.94 -11.03
N PRO A 722 -23.75 -6.83 -9.70
CA PRO A 722 -24.91 -6.18 -9.11
C PRO A 722 -24.95 -4.68 -9.47
N SER A 723 -26.15 -4.15 -9.63
CA SER A 723 -26.41 -2.73 -9.73
C SER A 723 -25.93 -1.96 -8.49
N ASP A 724 -25.94 -0.64 -8.60
CA ASP A 724 -26.07 0.20 -7.42
C ASP A 724 -27.35 -0.16 -6.64
N TYR A 725 -27.34 0.06 -5.32
CA TYR A 725 -28.47 -0.31 -4.47
C TYR A 725 -29.52 0.80 -4.35
N ALA A 726 -30.80 0.41 -4.45
CA ALA A 726 -31.92 1.28 -4.09
C ALA A 726 -32.18 1.21 -2.58
N THR A 727 -32.55 2.35 -1.98
CA THR A 727 -33.06 2.42 -0.60
C THR A 727 -34.56 2.60 -0.64
N ALA A 728 -35.32 1.67 -0.05
CA ALA A 728 -36.77 1.82 0.06
C ALA A 728 -37.17 2.82 1.16
N PRO A 729 -38.36 3.45 1.03
CA PRO A 729 -38.99 4.19 2.12
C PRO A 729 -39.11 3.33 3.38
N ARG A 730 -38.91 3.95 4.55
CA ARG A 730 -39.01 3.28 5.85
C ARG A 730 -39.41 4.25 6.97
N PRO A 731 -40.15 3.80 8.00
CA PRO A 731 -40.77 2.49 8.09
C PRO A 731 -41.93 2.34 7.09
N VAL A 732 -42.09 1.13 6.57
CA VAL A 732 -43.30 0.65 5.89
C VAL A 732 -43.77 -0.58 6.65
N ILE A 733 -45.00 -0.54 7.17
CA ILE A 733 -45.61 -1.68 7.85
C ILE A 733 -46.07 -2.67 6.78
N TYR A 734 -45.48 -3.87 6.79
CA TYR A 734 -45.72 -4.91 5.78
C TYR A 734 -46.51 -6.11 6.31
N THR A 735 -46.79 -6.18 7.61
CA THR A 735 -47.59 -7.27 8.21
C THR A 735 -48.95 -7.39 7.55
N ARG A 736 -49.30 -8.61 7.12
CA ARG A 736 -50.69 -9.00 6.83
C ARG A 736 -51.46 -9.04 8.16
N LEU A 737 -52.25 -8.00 8.41
CA LEU A 737 -52.98 -7.82 9.66
C LEU A 737 -54.05 -8.89 9.86
N VAL A 738 -54.15 -9.42 11.07
CA VAL A 738 -55.22 -10.36 11.45
C VAL A 738 -56.45 -9.55 11.83
N THR A 739 -57.48 -9.56 10.97
CA THR A 739 -58.70 -8.76 11.16
C THR A 739 -59.84 -9.52 11.83
N ALA A 740 -59.63 -10.77 12.24
CA ALA A 740 -60.61 -11.59 12.96
C ALA A 740 -60.10 -11.97 14.36
N ALA A 741 -60.96 -11.85 15.36
CA ALA A 741 -60.73 -12.32 16.72
C ALA A 741 -61.95 -13.14 17.20
N LYS A 742 -61.82 -13.86 18.32
CA LYS A 742 -62.92 -14.63 18.91
C LYS A 742 -63.10 -14.28 20.38
N VAL A 743 -64.35 -14.16 20.83
CA VAL A 743 -64.66 -13.91 22.25
C VAL A 743 -64.00 -14.97 23.13
N GLY A 744 -63.29 -14.53 24.17
CA GLY A 744 -62.61 -15.41 25.13
C GLY A 744 -61.32 -16.08 24.64
N ALA A 745 -60.90 -15.91 23.38
CA ALA A 745 -59.64 -16.42 22.86
C ALA A 745 -58.56 -15.33 22.82
N GLU A 746 -57.28 -15.69 23.01
CA GLU A 746 -56.18 -14.73 22.81
C GLU A 746 -56.07 -14.37 21.32
N TYR A 747 -56.33 -13.11 21.00
CA TYR A 747 -55.89 -12.48 19.76
C TYR A 747 -54.40 -12.17 19.86
N ARG A 748 -53.62 -12.53 18.83
CA ARG A 748 -52.18 -12.26 18.77
C ARG A 748 -51.71 -12.05 17.32
N CYS A 749 -51.10 -10.90 17.05
CA CYS A 749 -50.53 -10.54 15.75
C CYS A 749 -49.20 -9.82 15.95
N ARG A 750 -48.18 -10.07 15.12
CA ARG A 750 -46.91 -9.34 15.19
C ARG A 750 -46.78 -8.34 14.06
N ILE A 751 -46.72 -7.06 14.43
CA ILE A 751 -46.50 -5.96 13.52
C ILE A 751 -45.00 -5.89 13.19
N GLY A 752 -44.69 -5.80 11.89
CA GLY A 752 -43.35 -5.70 11.35
C GLY A 752 -43.27 -4.56 10.34
N ALA A 753 -42.14 -3.87 10.35
CA ALA A 753 -41.80 -2.81 9.43
C ALA A 753 -40.33 -2.91 9.03
N ASN A 754 -40.01 -2.51 7.79
CA ASN A 754 -38.63 -2.52 7.31
C ASN A 754 -37.81 -1.46 8.06
N ARG A 755 -36.52 -1.75 8.29
CA ARG A 755 -35.57 -0.88 9.00
C ARG A 755 -34.14 -1.25 8.62
N SER A 756 -33.24 -0.29 8.64
CA SER A 756 -31.81 -0.55 8.45
C SER A 756 -31.21 -1.22 9.69
N LEU A 757 -30.30 -2.18 9.46
CA LEU A 757 -29.37 -2.68 10.48
C LEU A 757 -28.17 -1.75 10.67
N GLY A 758 -28.25 -0.52 10.13
CA GLY A 758 -27.16 0.42 10.14
C GLY A 758 -26.02 -0.09 9.26
N ASP A 759 -24.80 0.08 9.74
CA ASP A 759 -23.61 -0.25 8.97
C ASP A 759 -22.48 -0.79 9.86
N LEU A 760 -21.64 -1.66 9.30
CA LEU A 760 -20.47 -2.21 9.96
C LEU A 760 -19.41 -1.12 10.00
N THR A 761 -19.24 -0.43 11.12
CA THR A 761 -18.33 0.71 11.24
C THR A 761 -17.42 0.60 12.47
N ALA A 762 -16.35 1.38 12.49
CA ALA A 762 -15.38 1.45 13.57
C ALA A 762 -15.68 2.61 14.53
N ARG A 763 -15.44 2.40 15.82
CA ARG A 763 -15.54 3.40 16.89
C ARG A 763 -14.40 3.24 17.88
N MET A 764 -14.06 4.27 18.64
CA MET A 764 -13.13 4.16 19.75
C MET A 764 -13.87 3.76 21.04
N ARG A 765 -13.31 2.78 21.76
CA ARG A 765 -13.78 2.36 23.09
C ARG A 765 -12.62 2.50 24.08
N GLY A 766 -12.48 3.70 24.64
CA GLY A 766 -11.26 4.08 25.35
C GLY A 766 -10.11 4.19 24.35
N ALA A 767 -8.96 3.56 24.64
CA ALA A 767 -7.79 3.55 23.75
C ALA A 767 -7.89 2.53 22.59
N ASN A 768 -8.91 1.67 22.56
CA ASN A 768 -9.02 0.59 21.58
C ASN A 768 -10.02 0.93 20.47
N GLN A 769 -9.63 0.74 19.21
CA GLN A 769 -10.55 0.72 18.08
C GLN A 769 -11.36 -0.59 18.11
N VAL A 770 -12.67 -0.49 17.91
CA VAL A 770 -13.60 -1.62 17.83
C VAL A 770 -14.49 -1.46 16.59
N SER A 771 -14.84 -2.55 15.93
CA SER A 771 -15.84 -2.58 14.86
C SER A 771 -17.13 -3.25 15.31
N GLY A 772 -18.26 -2.90 14.70
CA GLY A 772 -19.58 -3.48 14.97
C GLY A 772 -20.66 -2.86 14.08
N TYR A 773 -21.86 -3.42 14.11
CA TYR A 773 -23.01 -2.82 13.45
C TYR A 773 -23.56 -1.68 14.28
N PHE A 774 -23.30 -0.45 13.84
CA PHE A 774 -23.72 0.75 14.54
C PHE A 774 -24.81 1.48 13.78
N ASP A 775 -25.49 2.38 14.48
CA ASP A 775 -26.59 3.20 13.94
C ASP A 775 -27.78 2.36 13.44
N ILE A 776 -27.90 1.12 13.97
CA ILE A 776 -29.06 0.22 13.84
C ILE A 776 -30.34 0.98 14.19
N GLU A 777 -31.28 1.02 13.27
CA GLU A 777 -32.56 1.72 13.45
C GLU A 777 -33.43 0.95 14.45
N LYS A 778 -33.85 1.60 15.53
CA LYS A 778 -34.72 1.03 16.57
C LYS A 778 -36.17 1.34 16.23
N ALA A 779 -37.00 0.30 16.20
CA ALA A 779 -38.43 0.43 15.99
C ALA A 779 -39.17 0.48 17.34
N THR A 780 -39.99 1.51 17.53
CA THR A 780 -40.94 1.61 18.63
C THR A 780 -42.36 1.50 18.07
N PHE A 781 -43.16 0.60 18.64
CA PHE A 781 -44.53 0.33 18.23
C PHE A 781 -45.52 0.94 19.23
N THR A 782 -46.54 1.66 18.75
CA THR A 782 -47.60 2.26 19.58
C THR A 782 -48.99 1.86 19.09
N LEU A 783 -49.91 1.70 20.05
CA LEU A 783 -51.33 1.46 19.79
C LEU A 783 -52.05 2.79 20.01
N ASP A 784 -52.16 3.59 18.96
CA ASP A 784 -52.70 4.95 19.02
C ASP A 784 -54.23 4.94 19.17
N LYS A 785 -54.86 3.85 18.72
CA LYS A 785 -56.30 3.60 18.84
C LYS A 785 -56.56 2.11 18.95
N GLY A 786 -57.39 1.70 19.91
CA GLY A 786 -57.81 0.31 20.09
C GLY A 786 -58.75 0.15 21.28
N PRO A 787 -59.36 -1.03 21.45
CA PRO A 787 -60.21 -1.34 22.61
C PRO A 787 -59.37 -1.64 23.85
N ALA A 788 -59.94 -1.47 25.05
CA ALA A 788 -59.23 -1.65 26.32
C ALA A 788 -58.67 -3.08 26.57
N TRP A 789 -59.16 -4.09 25.85
CA TRP A 789 -58.64 -5.47 25.93
C TRP A 789 -57.38 -5.70 25.09
N LEU A 790 -57.03 -4.78 24.20
CA LEU A 790 -55.92 -4.89 23.24
C LEU A 790 -54.73 -4.05 23.70
N ARG A 791 -53.53 -4.61 23.61
CA ARG A 791 -52.25 -3.93 23.92
C ARG A 791 -51.20 -4.28 22.89
N ILE A 792 -50.20 -3.41 22.71
CA ILE A 792 -49.01 -3.69 21.91
C ILE A 792 -47.77 -3.66 22.79
N ASP A 793 -46.86 -4.61 22.57
CA ASP A 793 -45.50 -4.54 23.09
C ASP A 793 -44.70 -3.53 22.25
N PRO A 794 -44.19 -2.43 22.86
CA PRO A 794 -43.54 -1.36 22.12
C PRO A 794 -42.18 -1.72 21.56
N ALA A 795 -41.54 -2.80 22.02
CA ALA A 795 -40.23 -3.25 21.55
C ALA A 795 -40.33 -4.42 20.55
N THR A 796 -41.29 -5.33 20.73
CA THR A 796 -41.43 -6.52 19.86
C THR A 796 -42.46 -6.36 18.74
N GLY A 797 -43.37 -5.38 18.83
CA GLY A 797 -44.48 -5.19 17.91
C GLY A 797 -45.59 -6.24 18.05
N VAL A 798 -45.57 -7.05 19.11
CA VAL A 798 -46.62 -8.04 19.39
C VAL A 798 -47.86 -7.33 19.93
N LEU A 799 -48.90 -7.32 19.11
CA LEU A 799 -50.24 -6.86 19.44
C LEU A 799 -51.03 -8.06 19.98
N SER A 800 -51.49 -8.02 21.23
CA SER A 800 -52.27 -9.12 21.84
C SER A 800 -53.34 -8.67 22.84
N GLY A 801 -54.29 -9.56 23.11
CA GLY A 801 -55.40 -9.31 24.03
C GLY A 801 -56.51 -10.35 23.92
N THR A 802 -57.46 -10.34 24.85
CA THR A 802 -58.61 -11.27 24.87
C THR A 802 -59.92 -10.49 24.89
N PRO A 803 -60.72 -10.49 23.81
CA PRO A 803 -61.97 -9.74 23.77
C PRO A 803 -63.06 -10.41 24.61
N GLY A 804 -63.78 -9.61 25.40
CA GLY A 804 -64.89 -10.08 26.24
C GLY A 804 -66.29 -10.04 25.59
N ALA A 805 -66.42 -9.45 24.40
CA ALA A 805 -67.68 -9.35 23.67
C ALA A 805 -67.44 -9.26 22.15
N ALA A 806 -68.40 -9.74 21.36
CA ALA A 806 -68.37 -9.68 19.91
C ALA A 806 -68.60 -8.24 19.39
N GLY A 807 -68.12 -7.96 18.18
CA GLY A 807 -68.28 -6.67 17.51
C GLY A 807 -67.02 -6.15 16.83
N LYS A 808 -67.19 -5.04 16.09
CA LYS A 808 -66.12 -4.41 15.30
C LYS A 808 -65.42 -3.31 16.08
N THR A 809 -64.09 -3.33 16.09
CA THR A 809 -63.27 -2.32 16.76
C THR A 809 -62.21 -1.76 15.82
N ALA A 810 -62.11 -0.43 15.75
CA ALA A 810 -61.12 0.26 14.94
C ALA A 810 -59.78 0.33 15.68
N VAL A 811 -58.71 -0.06 15.00
CA VAL A 811 -57.36 -0.14 15.55
C VAL A 811 -56.42 0.69 14.67
N ALA A 812 -55.57 1.49 15.31
CA ALA A 812 -54.47 2.21 14.66
C ALA A 812 -53.16 1.84 15.37
N VAL A 813 -52.20 1.32 14.61
CA VAL A 813 -50.85 1.04 15.10
C VAL A 813 -49.86 1.95 14.37
N THR A 814 -48.97 2.57 15.12
CA THR A 814 -47.86 3.36 14.58
C THR A 814 -46.53 2.70 14.86
N VAL A 815 -45.63 2.74 13.89
CA VAL A 815 -44.21 2.40 14.03
C VAL A 815 -43.40 3.67 13.83
N THR A 816 -42.54 3.99 14.78
CA THR A 816 -41.53 5.04 14.64
C THR A 816 -40.15 4.41 14.64
N LEU A 817 -39.32 4.76 13.65
CA LEU A 817 -37.91 4.41 13.60
C LEU A 817 -37.06 5.55 14.15
N THR A 818 -36.12 5.23 15.03
CA THR A 818 -35.08 6.15 15.47
C THR A 818 -33.70 5.55 15.27
N ARG A 819 -32.68 6.39 15.07
CA ARG A 819 -31.27 5.99 15.05
C ARG A 819 -30.45 6.87 15.95
N GLU A 820 -29.32 6.35 16.42
CA GLU A 820 -28.26 7.18 16.99
C GLU A 820 -27.56 7.93 15.84
N VAL A 821 -27.17 9.19 16.08
CA VAL A 821 -26.29 9.96 15.18
C VAL A 821 -25.22 10.64 16.02
N ARG A 822 -23.99 10.60 15.54
CA ARG A 822 -22.83 11.20 16.21
C ARG A 822 -22.27 12.35 15.39
N THR A 823 -22.15 13.53 15.99
CA THR A 823 -21.36 14.62 15.41
C THR A 823 -19.91 14.42 15.81
N LEU A 824 -19.00 14.36 14.84
CA LEU A 824 -17.57 14.09 15.06
C LEU A 824 -16.72 15.33 14.76
N ASP A 825 -15.58 15.44 15.44
CA ASP A 825 -14.56 16.44 15.10
C ASP A 825 -13.86 16.03 13.80
N GLU A 826 -14.33 16.59 12.69
CA GLU A 826 -13.81 16.32 11.35
C GLU A 826 -12.30 16.54 11.23
N LYS A 827 -11.73 17.52 11.96
CA LYS A 827 -10.29 17.79 11.93
C LYS A 827 -9.49 16.70 12.62
N ALA A 828 -10.04 16.06 13.66
CA ALA A 828 -9.44 14.88 14.27
C ALA A 828 -9.54 13.66 13.34
N LEU A 829 -10.71 13.46 12.72
CA LEU A 829 -11.00 12.31 11.87
C LEU A 829 -10.22 12.33 10.54
N ALA A 830 -9.95 13.52 10.00
CA ALA A 830 -9.03 13.73 8.88
C ALA A 830 -7.55 13.34 9.19
N TRP A 831 -7.24 12.98 10.44
CA TRP A 831 -5.95 12.43 10.87
C TRP A 831 -6.11 11.05 11.55
N GLY A 832 -7.18 10.30 11.25
CA GLY A 832 -7.36 8.96 11.77
C GLY A 832 -7.91 8.88 13.20
N ASN A 833 -8.29 10.00 13.83
CA ASN A 833 -8.66 10.04 15.25
C ASN A 833 -10.17 10.30 15.45
N GLU A 834 -10.82 9.52 16.33
CA GLU A 834 -12.20 9.81 16.73
C GLU A 834 -12.24 10.78 17.92
N LYS A 835 -13.06 11.84 17.77
CA LYS A 835 -13.50 12.68 18.87
C LYS A 835 -14.98 13.00 18.65
N VAL A 836 -15.84 12.44 19.50
CA VAL A 836 -17.29 12.69 19.47
C VAL A 836 -17.57 14.05 20.12
N LEU A 837 -18.28 14.92 19.41
CA LEU A 837 -18.71 16.24 19.88
C LEU A 837 -20.09 16.16 20.54
N SER A 838 -20.99 15.37 19.95
CA SER A 838 -22.32 15.09 20.49
C SER A 838 -22.84 13.76 19.95
N THR A 839 -23.80 13.18 20.68
CA THR A 839 -24.62 12.05 20.24
C THR A 839 -26.08 12.43 20.41
N THR A 840 -26.86 12.30 19.35
CA THR A 840 -28.31 12.57 19.32
C THR A 840 -29.07 11.30 18.92
N VAL A 841 -30.38 11.29 19.19
CA VAL A 841 -31.29 10.28 18.65
C VAL A 841 -32.21 10.98 17.66
N GLU A 842 -32.11 10.61 16.39
CA GLU A 842 -32.90 11.16 15.30
C GLU A 842 -34.06 10.23 14.96
N ARG A 843 -35.23 10.82 14.62
CA ARG A 843 -36.35 10.08 14.05
C ARG A 843 -36.11 9.91 12.55
N VAL A 844 -35.91 8.67 12.11
CA VAL A 844 -35.75 8.31 10.69
C VAL A 844 -37.08 8.42 9.95
N GLY A 845 -38.17 7.97 10.58
CA GLY A 845 -39.51 8.05 9.99
C GLY A 845 -40.58 7.47 10.91
N THR A 846 -41.84 7.69 10.52
CA THR A 846 -43.03 7.17 11.21
C THR A 846 -44.04 6.69 10.17
N ALA A 847 -44.69 5.56 10.43
CA ALA A 847 -45.80 5.05 9.64
C ALA A 847 -46.94 4.57 10.53
N THR A 848 -48.16 4.93 10.17
CA THR A 848 -49.39 4.55 10.88
C THR A 848 -50.23 3.66 9.99
N GLN A 849 -50.78 2.58 10.52
CA GLN A 849 -51.71 1.71 9.82
C GLN A 849 -53.00 1.51 10.61
N GLU A 850 -54.10 1.96 10.00
CA GLU A 850 -55.45 1.73 10.50
C GLU A 850 -56.07 0.46 9.87
N PHE A 851 -56.85 -0.24 10.70
CA PHE A 851 -57.63 -1.42 10.34
C PHE A 851 -58.79 -1.65 11.32
N VAL A 852 -59.62 -2.66 11.05
CA VAL A 852 -60.72 -3.08 11.94
C VAL A 852 -60.49 -4.53 12.32
N ILE A 853 -60.64 -4.84 13.61
CA ILE A 853 -60.78 -6.22 14.09
C ILE A 853 -62.27 -6.51 14.26
N ASP A 854 -62.74 -7.59 13.66
CA ASP A 854 -64.08 -8.15 13.84
C ASP A 854 -64.00 -9.28 14.87
N VAL A 855 -64.60 -9.07 16.04
CA VAL A 855 -64.67 -10.09 17.10
C VAL A 855 -65.93 -10.92 16.91
N GLN A 856 -65.77 -12.24 16.76
CA GLN A 856 -66.84 -13.23 16.60
C GLN A 856 -67.09 -14.01 17.91
#